data_AF-A0A0E0KU05-F1
#
_entry.id   AF-A0A0E0KU05-F1
#
_cell.length_a   1.000
_cell.length_b   1.000
_cell.length_c   1.000
_cell.angle_alpha   90.00
_cell.angle_beta   90.00
_cell.angle_gamma   90.00
#
_symmetry.space_group_name_H-M   'P 1'
#
loop_
_entity.id
_entity.type
_entity.pdbx_description
1 polymer ?
#
loop_
_entity_poly.entity_id
_entity_poly.type
_entity_poly.pdbx_seq_one_letter_code
_entity_poly.pdbx_strand_id
1 'polypeptide(L)'
;MAEKGNPGDAVAIVAVPFPAQGHLNQLLHLSLQLASHGFTVHYAAPAPQLRQAQARVHGWDDEALHSVQFHDLGISAYVSPPPDSTADSPFPSHLIPLWEAYTADARAPLAALLDELSASYRRLVVICDIMNSFAVKEAVRLPNGEAFVCNCVAVSSATGNMDPGHRLLRENGLQFIPMDAYLTKEFMDYEQQRARAAQSISSCAGILANACRALEGEFIDVFAQKLAADSKKLFAIGPLNPLLDTGALKQGRRRNECLDWLDRQPPESVLYVSFGTTSSLRVEQVAELAAALCGSKQRFIWVLRDADRGNIFADSGESESRHAKLLAEADRGNIFTDSGESESRYAKLLSEFSKETEGTGLVITGWAPQLEILAHGATAAFMSHCGWNSTMESLSHGKPILAWPMHSDQPWDAELVCKYLKAGFLVRPWENHGEVMPATTIQAVIEKMMASEEGLAVRQRAKALGDAVRSTRNDLEDFIDHITRMAAKGNPADTVAIVAVPFPAQGHLNQLLHLSLQLASSSHGITVHYAAPGPQLRQAQARVHGWDDKALLSIHFHDLGISTYVSPPPDPTADSPFPSHLMPLWEAYTADARAPLSALLDKLSASYRRVVVVCDTMNSFAVEEAARLPNGEAFALNCVAVSLLAMHMAPGHWLLRENDLHYVPMETYMTEEFKDYASQRARASQSILSGAGILANACRALEGDFIDVFAETLAAGGKKLFAIGPLNPLLNTGSSEQGRRQHECLDWLDRQPPDSVLYVSFGTTSSLRVEQVAEFAAALRSSKQRFIWVMRDADRGNIFTDTGEGESRHAKLLSEFSKQTEGTGLVITGWAPQLEILAHGATAAFMSHCGWNSTMESMSHGKPILAWPMHSDQPWDAELVCKYFKAGLLVRPWEKHGEVVPAATIQEVIEKMVASDEGMAVRQRAKALGDAVRSSRNEMEDFIAHITR
;
A
#
# COMPACT_ATOMS: atom_id res chain seq x y z
N MET A 1 26.85 27.65 -1.68
CA MET A 1 25.47 27.47 -1.18
C MET A 1 24.57 27.48 -2.40
N ALA A 2 24.22 26.30 -2.92
CA ALA A 2 23.20 26.19 -3.96
C ALA A 2 21.85 26.11 -3.24
N GLU A 3 20.91 26.98 -3.62
CA GLU A 3 19.53 26.90 -3.14
C GLU A 3 18.99 25.51 -3.42
N LYS A 4 18.49 24.83 -2.37
CA LYS A 4 17.68 23.62 -2.54
C LYS A 4 16.38 24.09 -3.20
N GLY A 5 16.26 23.90 -4.52
CA GLY A 5 15.00 24.11 -5.24
C GLY A 5 13.88 23.28 -4.63
N ASN A 6 12.64 23.76 -4.78
CA ASN A 6 11.46 23.06 -4.28
C ASN A 6 11.37 21.68 -4.98
N PRO A 7 11.13 20.56 -4.27
CA PRO A 7 11.01 19.24 -4.90
C PRO A 7 10.01 19.20 -6.08
N GLY A 8 8.99 20.06 -6.06
CA GLY A 8 8.01 20.24 -7.14
C GLY A 8 8.59 20.74 -8.46
N ASP A 9 9.71 21.49 -8.45
CA ASP A 9 10.31 22.02 -9.68
C ASP A 9 10.97 20.93 -10.54
N ALA A 10 11.22 19.74 -9.96
CA ALA A 10 11.81 18.60 -10.66
C ALA A 10 10.78 17.69 -11.35
N VAL A 11 9.48 17.83 -11.03
CA VAL A 11 8.40 16.97 -11.53
C VAL A 11 7.32 17.79 -12.20
N ALA A 12 7.06 17.49 -13.47
CA ALA A 12 5.84 17.94 -14.14
C ALA A 12 4.80 16.83 -14.16
N ILE A 13 3.55 17.18 -13.88
CA ILE A 13 2.40 16.28 -13.97
C ILE A 13 1.55 16.69 -15.16
N VAL A 14 1.15 15.75 -16.00
CA VAL A 14 0.25 15.99 -17.14
C VAL A 14 -1.02 15.17 -16.96
N ALA A 15 -2.14 15.84 -16.69
CA ALA A 15 -3.47 15.25 -16.59
C ALA A 15 -4.14 15.19 -17.98
N VAL A 16 -4.59 14.00 -18.38
CA VAL A 16 -5.21 13.74 -19.70
C VAL A 16 -6.60 13.10 -19.52
N PRO A 17 -7.66 13.90 -19.35
CA PRO A 17 -9.04 13.45 -19.12
C PRO A 17 -9.74 12.95 -20.39
N PHE A 18 -10.70 12.04 -20.24
CA PHE A 18 -11.62 11.72 -21.33
C PHE A 18 -12.57 12.92 -21.55
N PRO A 19 -12.92 13.31 -22.79
CA PRO A 19 -13.73 14.50 -23.08
C PRO A 19 -15.23 14.28 -22.80
N ALA A 20 -15.54 13.92 -21.55
CA ALA A 20 -16.88 13.89 -20.97
C ALA A 20 -16.82 14.59 -19.59
N GLN A 21 -17.83 15.39 -19.26
CA GLN A 21 -17.77 16.31 -18.11
C GLN A 21 -17.37 15.64 -16.79
N GLY A 22 -17.88 14.43 -16.53
CA GLY A 22 -17.54 13.70 -15.31
C GLY A 22 -16.05 13.39 -15.19
N HIS A 23 -15.42 13.01 -16.30
CA HIS A 23 -14.00 12.68 -16.34
C HIS A 23 -13.14 13.95 -16.29
N LEU A 24 -13.56 15.01 -16.99
CA LEU A 24 -12.93 16.32 -16.93
C LEU A 24 -12.88 16.85 -15.48
N ASN A 25 -14.02 16.86 -14.79
CA ASN A 25 -14.08 17.39 -13.43
C ASN A 25 -13.24 16.59 -12.44
N GLN A 26 -13.23 15.25 -12.52
CA GLN A 26 -12.42 14.42 -11.62
C GLN A 26 -10.94 14.71 -11.76
N LEU A 27 -10.41 14.67 -12.98
CA LEU A 27 -8.99 14.92 -13.19
C LEU A 27 -8.63 16.38 -12.91
N LEU A 28 -9.53 17.33 -13.13
CA LEU A 28 -9.26 18.73 -12.79
C LEU A 28 -9.21 18.94 -11.27
N HIS A 29 -10.09 18.31 -10.51
CA HIS A 29 -10.01 18.32 -9.05
C HIS A 29 -8.70 17.69 -8.54
N LEU A 30 -8.30 16.54 -9.07
CA LEU A 30 -7.01 15.94 -8.75
C LEU A 30 -5.84 16.85 -9.15
N SER A 31 -5.92 17.52 -10.30
CA SER A 31 -4.90 18.46 -10.77
C SER A 31 -4.74 19.64 -9.82
N LEU A 32 -5.84 20.20 -9.34
CA LEU A 32 -5.84 21.31 -8.38
C LEU A 32 -5.30 20.86 -7.01
N GLN A 33 -5.65 19.66 -6.56
CA GLN A 33 -5.08 19.07 -5.34
C GLN A 33 -3.57 18.85 -5.48
N LEU A 34 -3.07 18.35 -6.62
CA LEU A 34 -1.63 18.17 -6.82
C LEU A 34 -0.90 19.52 -6.92
N ALA A 35 -1.50 20.51 -7.59
CA ALA A 35 -0.93 21.84 -7.69
C ALA A 35 -0.83 22.53 -6.31
N SER A 36 -1.81 22.33 -5.42
CA SER A 36 -1.75 22.86 -4.05
C SER A 36 -0.64 22.25 -3.19
N HIS A 37 -0.09 21.10 -3.60
CA HIS A 37 1.09 20.46 -2.99
C HIS A 37 2.41 20.89 -3.67
N GLY A 38 2.36 21.93 -4.52
CA GLY A 38 3.54 22.55 -5.13
C GLY A 38 4.07 21.87 -6.38
N PHE A 39 3.32 20.93 -6.98
CA PHE A 39 3.69 20.36 -8.27
C PHE A 39 3.34 21.29 -9.43
N THR A 40 4.17 21.28 -10.47
CA THR A 40 3.79 21.89 -11.75
C THR A 40 2.82 20.96 -12.48
N VAL A 41 1.57 21.41 -12.65
CA VAL A 41 0.51 20.60 -13.24
C VAL A 41 0.05 21.18 -14.59
N HIS A 42 0.05 20.32 -15.60
CA HIS A 42 -0.44 20.57 -16.95
C HIS A 42 -1.73 19.77 -17.16
N TYR A 43 -2.75 20.39 -17.73
CA TYR A 43 -4.05 19.76 -17.99
C TYR A 43 -4.34 19.84 -19.49
N ALA A 44 -4.38 18.68 -20.15
CA ALA A 44 -4.40 18.61 -21.61
C ALA A 44 -5.69 17.96 -22.14
N ALA A 45 -6.50 18.75 -22.84
CA ALA A 45 -7.78 18.34 -23.43
C ALA A 45 -8.10 19.23 -24.64
N PRO A 46 -9.11 18.93 -25.47
CA PRO A 46 -9.45 19.81 -26.59
C PRO A 46 -10.04 21.14 -26.09
N ALA A 47 -9.80 22.22 -26.84
CA ALA A 47 -10.13 23.58 -26.42
C ALA A 47 -11.57 23.80 -25.89
N PRO A 48 -12.64 23.25 -26.51
CA PRO A 48 -14.00 23.39 -25.98
C PRO A 48 -14.14 22.77 -24.58
N GLN A 49 -13.53 21.61 -24.35
CA GLN A 49 -13.58 20.88 -23.08
C GLN A 49 -12.71 21.53 -22.01
N LEU A 50 -11.59 22.17 -22.36
CA LEU A 50 -10.81 22.99 -21.43
C LEU A 50 -11.67 24.13 -20.87
N ARG A 51 -12.33 24.89 -21.75
CA ARG A 51 -13.25 25.97 -21.34
C ARG A 51 -14.39 25.44 -20.48
N GLN A 52 -14.94 24.29 -20.85
CA GLN A 52 -16.03 23.65 -20.11
C GLN A 52 -15.60 23.22 -18.70
N ALA A 53 -14.40 22.62 -18.56
CA ALA A 53 -13.85 22.22 -17.28
C ALA A 53 -13.60 23.43 -16.37
N GLN A 54 -12.95 24.49 -16.89
CA GLN A 54 -12.68 25.73 -16.16
C GLN A 54 -13.95 26.47 -15.72
N ALA A 55 -14.99 26.50 -16.56
CA ALA A 55 -16.23 27.22 -16.25
C ALA A 55 -17.12 26.48 -15.23
N ARG A 56 -16.98 25.15 -15.13
CA ARG A 56 -17.91 24.29 -14.37
C ARG A 56 -17.30 23.65 -13.14
N VAL A 57 -15.98 23.76 -12.96
CA VAL A 57 -15.31 23.34 -11.72
C VAL A 57 -15.74 24.27 -10.58
N HIS A 58 -16.13 23.66 -9.46
CA HIS A 58 -16.70 24.34 -8.29
C HIS A 58 -15.99 23.92 -7.01
N GLY A 59 -16.14 24.70 -5.95
CA GLY A 59 -15.42 24.51 -4.69
C GLY A 59 -13.93 24.91 -4.69
N TRP A 60 -13.48 25.60 -5.74
CA TRP A 60 -12.12 26.16 -5.87
C TRP A 60 -12.20 27.64 -6.26
N ASP A 61 -11.22 28.44 -5.84
CA ASP A 61 -11.12 29.84 -6.22
C ASP A 61 -10.36 30.04 -7.54
N ASP A 62 -10.36 31.29 -8.03
CA ASP A 62 -9.66 31.63 -9.27
C ASP A 62 -8.15 31.42 -9.12
N GLU A 63 -7.57 31.67 -7.96
CA GLU A 63 -6.12 31.52 -7.72
C GLU A 63 -5.67 30.05 -7.89
N ALA A 64 -6.44 29.11 -7.35
CA ALA A 64 -6.22 27.68 -7.55
C ALA A 64 -6.32 27.29 -9.03
N LEU A 65 -7.24 27.87 -9.80
CA LEU A 65 -7.31 27.59 -11.24
C LEU A 65 -6.08 28.09 -12.01
N HIS A 66 -5.49 29.21 -11.59
CA HIS A 66 -4.26 29.74 -12.21
C HIS A 66 -3.02 28.90 -11.89
N SER A 67 -3.08 27.98 -10.91
CA SER A 67 -1.96 27.08 -10.60
C SER A 67 -1.87 25.88 -11.55
N VAL A 68 -2.82 25.72 -12.49
CA VAL A 68 -2.84 24.65 -13.49
C VAL A 68 -2.64 25.25 -14.89
N GLN A 69 -1.73 24.66 -15.67
CA GLN A 69 -1.46 25.09 -17.05
C GLN A 69 -2.32 24.30 -18.03
N PHE A 70 -3.14 24.95 -18.85
CA PHE A 70 -4.06 24.27 -19.76
C PHE A 70 -3.50 24.20 -21.18
N HIS A 71 -3.60 23.02 -21.81
CA HIS A 71 -3.01 22.72 -23.12
C HIS A 71 -4.05 22.13 -24.09
N ASP A 72 -4.21 22.77 -25.25
CA ASP A 72 -5.13 22.30 -26.29
C ASP A 72 -4.53 21.12 -27.06
N LEU A 73 -5.24 20.00 -27.07
CA LEU A 73 -4.86 18.80 -27.83
C LEU A 73 -5.33 18.81 -29.29
N GLY A 74 -5.91 19.91 -29.79
CA GLY A 74 -6.11 20.19 -31.21
C GLY A 74 -6.74 19.04 -32.01
N ILE A 75 -8.06 18.92 -31.96
CA ILE A 75 -8.80 17.85 -32.66
C ILE A 75 -9.53 18.37 -33.90
N SER A 76 -9.79 17.49 -34.87
CA SER A 76 -10.55 17.80 -36.08
C SER A 76 -11.97 18.28 -35.73
N ALA A 77 -12.53 19.10 -36.62
CA ALA A 77 -13.92 19.51 -36.49
C ALA A 77 -14.85 18.28 -36.52
N TYR A 78 -15.75 18.23 -35.55
CA TYR A 78 -16.79 17.20 -35.42
C TYR A 78 -18.15 17.87 -35.33
N VAL A 79 -19.20 17.13 -35.71
CA VAL A 79 -20.58 17.58 -35.54
C VAL A 79 -21.32 16.53 -34.73
N SER A 80 -21.64 16.87 -33.49
CA SER A 80 -22.52 16.06 -32.65
C SER A 80 -23.97 16.36 -33.01
N PRO A 81 -24.80 15.34 -33.34
CA PRO A 81 -26.22 15.55 -33.55
C PRO A 81 -26.89 16.06 -32.26
N PRO A 82 -28.06 16.73 -32.35
CA PRO A 82 -28.84 17.06 -31.17
C PRO A 82 -29.19 15.80 -30.37
N PRO A 83 -29.24 15.88 -29.02
CA PRO A 83 -29.64 14.74 -28.20
C PRO A 83 -31.10 14.37 -28.49
N ASP A 84 -31.34 13.09 -28.78
CA ASP A 84 -32.68 12.55 -29.01
C ASP A 84 -33.22 11.91 -27.73
N SER A 85 -34.09 12.64 -27.02
CA SER A 85 -34.74 12.11 -25.81
C SER A 85 -35.74 10.97 -26.10
N THR A 86 -36.12 10.78 -27.36
CA THR A 86 -37.08 9.74 -27.78
C THR A 86 -36.40 8.45 -28.22
N ALA A 87 -35.06 8.44 -28.31
CA ALA A 87 -34.29 7.25 -28.64
C ALA A 87 -34.61 6.07 -27.70
N ASP A 88 -34.53 4.86 -28.25
CA ASP A 88 -34.75 3.61 -27.50
C ASP A 88 -33.71 3.43 -26.40
N SER A 89 -32.47 3.88 -26.63
CA SER A 89 -31.41 3.89 -25.64
C SER A 89 -31.20 5.30 -25.07
N PRO A 90 -31.14 5.46 -23.74
CA PRO A 90 -30.85 6.74 -23.08
C PRO A 90 -29.34 7.09 -23.05
N PHE A 91 -28.47 6.26 -23.65
CA PHE A 91 -27.03 6.50 -23.72
C PHE A 91 -26.70 7.71 -24.63
N PRO A 92 -25.73 8.56 -24.29
CA PRO A 92 -25.41 9.78 -25.03
C PRO A 92 -24.61 9.51 -26.33
N SER A 93 -25.13 8.69 -27.24
CA SER A 93 -24.48 8.32 -28.50
C SER A 93 -24.20 9.52 -29.42
N HIS A 94 -24.89 10.65 -29.22
CA HIS A 94 -24.62 11.90 -29.94
C HIS A 94 -23.23 12.48 -29.68
N LEU A 95 -22.52 12.02 -28.64
CA LEU A 95 -21.14 12.40 -28.34
C LEU A 95 -20.08 11.51 -29.00
N ILE A 96 -20.46 10.38 -29.62
CA ILE A 96 -19.51 9.48 -30.29
C ILE A 96 -18.63 10.21 -31.33
N PRO A 97 -19.14 11.11 -32.19
CA PRO A 97 -18.30 11.85 -33.13
C PRO A 97 -17.18 12.67 -32.48
N LEU A 98 -17.42 13.24 -31.28
CA LEU A 98 -16.39 13.93 -30.50
C LEU A 98 -15.32 12.94 -30.03
N TRP A 99 -15.74 11.79 -29.50
CA TRP A 99 -14.83 10.77 -28.97
C TRP A 99 -13.97 10.12 -30.07
N GLU A 100 -14.53 9.93 -31.26
CA GLU A 100 -13.81 9.46 -32.45
C GLU A 100 -12.76 10.48 -32.89
N ALA A 101 -13.13 11.76 -33.05
CA ALA A 101 -12.20 12.83 -33.41
C ALA A 101 -11.08 12.97 -32.37
N TYR A 102 -11.42 12.92 -31.08
CA TYR A 102 -10.45 12.97 -30.00
C TYR A 102 -9.46 11.79 -30.05
N THR A 103 -9.95 10.56 -30.21
CA THR A 103 -9.12 9.36 -30.26
C THR A 103 -8.20 9.35 -31.48
N ALA A 104 -8.66 9.90 -32.61
CA ALA A 104 -7.87 10.01 -33.83
C ALA A 104 -6.74 11.05 -33.71
N ASP A 105 -7.03 12.21 -33.14
CA ASP A 105 -6.16 13.39 -33.31
C ASP A 105 -5.33 13.76 -32.08
N ALA A 106 -5.84 13.52 -30.86
CA ALA A 106 -5.23 14.04 -29.63
C ALA A 106 -3.85 13.46 -29.32
N ARG A 107 -3.51 12.31 -29.91
CA ARG A 107 -2.24 11.61 -29.66
C ARG A 107 -1.01 12.43 -30.08
N ALA A 108 -1.02 13.02 -31.27
CA ALA A 108 0.16 13.72 -31.79
C ALA A 108 0.46 15.03 -31.05
N PRO A 109 -0.54 15.89 -30.77
CA PRO A 109 -0.35 17.08 -29.92
C PRO A 109 0.07 16.72 -28.50
N LEU A 110 -0.48 15.64 -27.92
CA LEU A 110 -0.04 15.16 -26.61
C LEU A 110 1.43 14.72 -26.66
N ALA A 111 1.83 13.94 -27.66
CA ALA A 111 3.22 13.50 -27.79
C ALA A 111 4.19 14.69 -27.89
N ALA A 112 3.84 15.73 -28.65
CA ALA A 112 4.63 16.95 -28.76
C ALA A 112 4.76 17.70 -27.42
N LEU A 113 3.66 17.84 -26.67
CA LEU A 113 3.67 18.43 -25.33
C LEU A 113 4.58 17.62 -24.38
N LEU A 114 4.47 16.30 -24.40
CA LEU A 114 5.27 15.44 -23.52
C LEU A 114 6.77 15.49 -23.87
N ASP A 115 7.13 15.61 -25.15
CA ASP A 115 8.53 15.81 -25.57
C ASP A 115 9.11 17.14 -25.05
N GLU A 116 8.34 18.22 -25.16
CA GLU A 116 8.73 19.56 -24.68
C GLU A 116 8.97 19.56 -23.16
N LEU A 117 8.03 18.98 -22.40
CA LEU A 117 8.12 18.90 -20.95
C LEU A 117 9.22 17.94 -20.50
N SER A 118 9.40 16.81 -21.19
CA SER A 118 10.47 15.85 -20.91
C SER A 118 11.85 16.48 -20.98
N ALA A 119 12.05 17.47 -21.87
CA ALA A 119 13.31 18.20 -21.98
C ALA A 119 13.56 19.19 -20.82
N SER A 120 12.50 19.64 -20.16
CA SER A 120 12.54 20.72 -19.16
C SER A 120 12.49 20.22 -17.71
N TYR A 121 11.95 19.02 -17.49
CA TYR A 121 11.74 18.45 -16.16
C TYR A 121 12.53 17.16 -15.96
N ARG A 122 12.97 16.92 -14.72
CA ARG A 122 13.71 15.70 -14.37
C ARG A 122 12.82 14.46 -14.44
N ARG A 123 11.54 14.59 -14.10
CA ARG A 123 10.52 13.53 -14.20
C ARG A 123 9.24 14.09 -14.79
N LEU A 124 8.60 13.29 -15.65
CA LEU A 124 7.29 13.58 -16.21
C LEU A 124 6.30 12.49 -15.78
N VAL A 125 5.26 12.87 -15.06
CA VAL A 125 4.20 11.96 -14.61
C VAL A 125 2.93 12.26 -15.41
N VAL A 126 2.44 11.28 -16.17
CA VAL A 126 1.19 11.40 -16.93
C VAL A 126 0.08 10.70 -16.16
N ILE A 127 -0.95 11.43 -15.76
CA ILE A 127 -2.16 10.87 -15.15
C ILE A 127 -3.26 10.91 -16.21
N CYS A 128 -3.62 9.76 -16.75
CA CYS A 128 -4.63 9.70 -17.81
C CYS A 128 -5.86 8.94 -17.35
N ASP A 129 -7.02 9.33 -17.89
CA ASP A 129 -8.23 8.53 -17.75
C ASP A 129 -8.03 7.11 -18.33
N ILE A 130 -8.70 6.10 -17.77
CA ILE A 130 -8.66 4.72 -18.30
C ILE A 130 -9.15 4.62 -19.76
N MET A 131 -9.98 5.57 -20.18
CA MET A 131 -10.45 5.71 -21.55
C MET A 131 -9.39 6.32 -22.48
N ASN A 132 -8.29 6.84 -21.95
CA ASN A 132 -7.20 7.51 -22.67
C ASN A 132 -5.88 6.73 -22.65
N SER A 133 -5.97 5.40 -22.75
CA SER A 133 -4.81 4.49 -22.71
C SER A 133 -3.71 4.77 -23.75
N PHE A 134 -3.97 5.59 -24.79
CA PHE A 134 -2.93 6.06 -25.71
C PHE A 134 -1.90 6.96 -25.01
N ALA A 135 -2.31 7.75 -24.01
CA ALA A 135 -1.43 8.64 -23.25
C ALA A 135 -0.36 7.85 -22.47
N VAL A 136 -0.70 6.64 -22.01
CA VAL A 136 0.25 5.73 -21.36
C VAL A 136 1.42 5.40 -22.30
N LYS A 137 1.15 5.13 -23.59
CA LYS A 137 2.21 4.81 -24.57
C LYS A 137 3.17 5.99 -24.79
N GLU A 138 2.62 7.20 -24.87
CA GLU A 138 3.42 8.40 -25.09
C GLU A 138 4.23 8.78 -23.84
N ALA A 139 3.73 8.52 -22.64
CA ALA A 139 4.48 8.72 -21.41
C ALA A 139 5.66 7.73 -21.30
N VAL A 140 5.41 6.43 -21.48
CA VAL A 140 6.44 5.39 -21.24
C VAL A 140 7.51 5.32 -22.33
N ARG A 141 7.31 5.96 -23.49
CA ARG A 141 8.39 6.08 -24.49
C ARG A 141 9.50 7.04 -24.03
N LEU A 142 9.19 7.94 -23.11
CA LEU A 142 10.13 8.94 -22.62
C LEU A 142 10.99 8.33 -21.50
N PRO A 143 12.31 8.53 -21.51
CA PRO A 143 13.21 7.92 -20.52
C PRO A 143 12.94 8.40 -19.08
N ASN A 144 12.40 9.61 -18.93
CA ASN A 144 11.98 10.20 -17.66
C ASN A 144 10.45 10.22 -17.48
N GLY A 145 9.70 9.55 -18.35
CA GLY A 145 8.24 9.52 -18.33
C GLY A 145 7.67 8.33 -17.58
N GLU A 146 6.52 8.53 -16.95
CA GLU A 146 5.76 7.49 -16.26
C GLU A 146 4.27 7.77 -16.33
N ALA A 147 3.45 6.72 -16.36
CA ALA A 147 2.01 6.86 -16.48
C ALA A 147 1.28 6.21 -15.31
N PHE A 148 0.25 6.90 -14.81
CA PHE A 148 -0.76 6.36 -13.92
C PHE A 148 -2.13 6.47 -14.59
N VAL A 149 -2.97 5.47 -14.37
CA VAL A 149 -4.33 5.45 -14.91
C VAL A 149 -5.31 5.84 -13.82
N CYS A 150 -6.16 6.83 -14.09
CA CYS A 150 -7.24 7.23 -13.21
C CYS A 150 -8.52 6.46 -13.57
N ASN A 151 -9.04 5.70 -12.62
CA ASN A 151 -10.34 5.05 -12.68
C ASN A 151 -11.40 6.02 -12.15
N CYS A 152 -12.17 6.60 -13.07
CA CYS A 152 -13.18 7.62 -12.79
C CYS A 152 -14.58 7.05 -12.50
N VAL A 153 -14.71 5.73 -12.43
CA VAL A 153 -15.94 5.01 -12.08
C VAL A 153 -15.78 4.29 -10.74
N ALA A 154 -16.87 3.82 -10.15
CA ALA A 154 -16.85 3.06 -8.90
C ALA A 154 -15.92 1.83 -9.01
N VAL A 155 -15.07 1.59 -8.01
CA VAL A 155 -14.18 0.41 -7.98
C VAL A 155 -14.98 -0.88 -7.87
N SER A 156 -16.14 -0.82 -7.21
CA SER A 156 -17.10 -1.92 -7.14
C SER A 156 -17.56 -2.39 -8.53
N SER A 157 -17.77 -1.48 -9.49
CA SER A 157 -18.14 -1.79 -10.87
C SER A 157 -17.02 -2.54 -11.60
N ALA A 158 -15.78 -2.07 -11.44
CA ALA A 158 -14.61 -2.74 -11.99
C ALA A 158 -14.39 -4.13 -11.38
N THR A 159 -14.64 -4.29 -10.08
CA THR A 159 -14.50 -5.56 -9.36
C THR A 159 -15.48 -6.61 -9.86
N GLY A 160 -16.71 -6.21 -10.20
CA GLY A 160 -17.72 -7.08 -10.80
C GLY A 160 -17.20 -7.77 -12.06
N ASN A 161 -16.56 -7.03 -12.97
CA ASN A 161 -15.98 -7.61 -14.19
C ASN A 161 -14.76 -8.51 -13.93
N MET A 162 -14.03 -8.27 -12.84
CA MET A 162 -12.77 -8.97 -12.58
C MET A 162 -12.95 -10.26 -11.78
N ASP A 163 -14.02 -10.41 -11.00
CA ASP A 163 -14.28 -11.57 -10.14
C ASP A 163 -15.21 -12.59 -10.83
N PRO A 164 -14.69 -13.69 -11.41
CA PRO A 164 -15.51 -14.65 -12.13
C PRO A 164 -16.61 -15.29 -11.27
N GLY A 165 -16.44 -15.29 -9.95
CA GLY A 165 -17.42 -15.82 -9.00
C GLY A 165 -18.44 -14.80 -8.53
N HIS A 166 -18.28 -13.50 -8.85
CA HIS A 166 -19.06 -12.39 -8.30
C HIS A 166 -19.35 -12.57 -6.80
N ARG A 167 -18.37 -13.06 -6.04
CA ARG A 167 -18.55 -13.54 -4.66
C ARG A 167 -19.03 -12.41 -3.78
N LEU A 168 -18.30 -11.29 -3.82
CA LEU A 168 -18.59 -10.12 -3.00
C LEU A 168 -19.96 -9.51 -3.34
N LEU A 169 -20.36 -9.57 -4.62
CA LEU A 169 -21.67 -9.12 -5.08
C LEU A 169 -22.77 -9.99 -4.47
N ARG A 170 -22.64 -11.32 -4.60
CA ARG A 170 -23.63 -12.29 -4.08
C ARG A 170 -23.77 -12.23 -2.56
N GLU A 171 -22.65 -12.13 -1.85
CA GLU A 171 -22.63 -12.02 -0.39
C GLU A 171 -23.32 -10.74 0.11
N ASN A 172 -23.32 -9.68 -0.71
CA ASN A 172 -23.96 -8.40 -0.42
C ASN A 172 -25.31 -8.18 -1.10
N GLY A 173 -25.88 -9.20 -1.75
CA GLY A 173 -27.17 -9.11 -2.44
C GLY A 173 -27.19 -8.17 -3.65
N LEU A 174 -26.02 -7.86 -4.22
CA LEU A 174 -25.86 -7.09 -5.45
C LEU A 174 -25.95 -8.00 -6.68
N GLN A 175 -26.46 -7.47 -7.78
CA GLN A 175 -26.54 -8.17 -9.05
C GLN A 175 -25.50 -7.62 -10.03
N PHE A 176 -24.80 -8.52 -10.73
CA PHE A 176 -23.92 -8.11 -11.82
C PHE A 176 -24.76 -7.65 -13.02
N ILE A 177 -24.59 -6.40 -13.42
CA ILE A 177 -25.22 -5.84 -14.62
C ILE A 177 -24.14 -5.78 -15.70
N PRO A 178 -24.26 -6.57 -16.79
CA PRO A 178 -23.26 -6.56 -17.85
C PRO A 178 -23.31 -5.23 -18.61
N MET A 179 -22.17 -4.79 -19.15
CA MET A 179 -22.05 -3.49 -19.81
C MET A 179 -22.98 -3.32 -21.01
N ASP A 180 -23.28 -4.39 -21.74
CA ASP A 180 -24.20 -4.39 -22.87
C ASP A 180 -25.67 -4.12 -22.49
N ALA A 181 -26.00 -4.16 -21.19
CA ALA A 181 -27.31 -3.79 -20.68
C ALA A 181 -27.55 -2.28 -20.59
N TYR A 182 -26.49 -1.45 -20.60
CA TYR A 182 -26.58 0.00 -20.42
C TYR A 182 -25.69 0.84 -21.34
N LEU A 183 -24.87 0.18 -22.17
CA LEU A 183 -24.10 0.81 -23.25
C LEU A 183 -24.70 0.43 -24.61
N THR A 184 -24.62 1.34 -25.57
CA THR A 184 -25.06 1.07 -26.94
C THR A 184 -24.05 0.22 -27.70
N LYS A 185 -24.53 -0.49 -28.72
CA LYS A 185 -23.65 -1.27 -29.60
C LYS A 185 -22.61 -0.38 -30.27
N GLU A 186 -22.99 0.82 -30.72
CA GLU A 186 -22.07 1.76 -31.34
C GLU A 186 -20.93 2.14 -30.38
N PHE A 187 -21.24 2.39 -29.10
CA PHE A 187 -20.22 2.70 -28.10
C PHE A 187 -19.34 1.49 -27.79
N MET A 188 -19.91 0.29 -27.69
CA MET A 188 -19.13 -0.94 -27.50
C MET A 188 -18.19 -1.21 -28.69
N ASP A 189 -18.64 -0.96 -29.92
CA ASP A 189 -17.82 -1.10 -31.12
C ASP A 189 -16.68 -0.07 -31.13
N TYR A 190 -16.97 1.19 -30.75
CA TYR A 190 -15.95 2.23 -30.52
C TYR A 190 -14.92 1.80 -29.46
N GLU A 191 -15.38 1.31 -28.31
CA GLU A 191 -14.53 0.84 -27.22
C GLU A 191 -13.70 -0.38 -27.62
N GLN A 192 -14.27 -1.30 -28.39
CA GLN A 192 -13.55 -2.47 -28.87
C GLN A 192 -12.45 -2.08 -29.87
N GLN A 193 -12.72 -1.14 -30.77
CA GLN A 193 -11.72 -0.60 -31.71
C GLN A 193 -10.58 0.09 -30.95
N ARG A 194 -10.92 0.91 -29.94
CA ARG A 194 -9.96 1.57 -29.04
C ARG A 194 -9.13 0.55 -28.24
N ALA A 195 -9.77 -0.46 -27.65
CA ALA A 195 -9.12 -1.49 -26.83
C ALA A 195 -8.17 -2.38 -27.65
N ARG A 196 -8.54 -2.75 -28.88
CA ARG A 196 -7.65 -3.48 -29.81
C ARG A 196 -6.38 -2.69 -30.15
N ALA A 197 -6.46 -1.36 -30.14
CA ALA A 197 -5.30 -0.48 -30.31
C ALA A 197 -4.49 -0.26 -29.01
N ALA A 198 -5.02 -0.65 -27.84
CA ALA A 198 -4.49 -0.33 -26.52
C ALA A 198 -4.06 -1.57 -25.69
N GLN A 199 -2.85 -2.08 -25.97
CA GLN A 199 -2.13 -3.01 -25.08
C GLN A 199 -1.41 -2.31 -23.89
N SER A 200 -1.64 -1.01 -23.69
CA SER A 200 -0.77 -0.13 -22.90
C SER A 200 -1.09 0.01 -21.42
N ILE A 201 -2.28 -0.39 -20.95
CA ILE A 201 -2.62 -0.31 -19.51
C ILE A 201 -1.68 -1.21 -18.68
N SER A 202 -1.21 -2.33 -19.25
CA SER A 202 -0.18 -3.19 -18.62
C SER A 202 1.14 -2.47 -18.35
N SER A 203 1.42 -1.36 -19.03
CA SER A 203 2.66 -0.60 -18.91
C SER A 203 2.58 0.58 -17.93
N CYS A 204 1.40 0.90 -17.37
CA CYS A 204 1.29 1.96 -16.35
C CYS A 204 1.94 1.55 -15.03
N ALA A 205 2.36 2.52 -14.22
CA ALA A 205 2.99 2.28 -12.91
C ALA A 205 1.98 1.92 -11.82
N GLY A 206 0.74 2.42 -11.94
CA GLY A 206 -0.33 2.14 -10.99
C GLY A 206 -1.66 2.76 -11.40
N ILE A 207 -2.67 2.49 -10.59
CA ILE A 207 -4.04 2.97 -10.77
C ILE A 207 -4.39 3.92 -9.63
N LEU A 208 -4.91 5.09 -9.97
CA LEU A 208 -5.58 5.99 -9.05
C LEU A 208 -7.07 5.73 -9.15
N ALA A 209 -7.76 5.56 -8.02
CA ALA A 209 -9.20 5.39 -8.00
C ALA A 209 -9.84 6.50 -7.16
N ASN A 210 -10.87 7.14 -7.71
CA ASN A 210 -11.75 8.02 -6.93
C ASN A 210 -12.67 7.18 -6.04
N ALA A 211 -12.07 6.46 -5.10
CA ALA A 211 -12.71 5.54 -4.18
C ALA A 211 -12.20 5.82 -2.76
N CYS A 212 -13.02 5.52 -1.77
CA CYS A 212 -12.63 5.62 -0.37
C CYS A 212 -13.13 4.40 0.40
N ARG A 213 -12.39 4.02 1.46
CA ARG A 213 -12.72 2.83 2.25
C ARG A 213 -14.10 2.89 2.90
N ALA A 214 -14.58 4.08 3.26
CA ALA A 214 -15.89 4.26 3.87
C ALA A 214 -17.05 3.82 2.96
N LEU A 215 -16.88 3.88 1.64
CA LEU A 215 -17.91 3.52 0.66
C LEU A 215 -17.62 2.18 -0.03
N GLU A 216 -16.36 1.86 -0.31
CA GLU A 216 -15.99 0.73 -1.17
C GLU A 216 -14.91 -0.18 -0.56
N GLY A 217 -14.70 -0.18 0.76
CA GLY A 217 -13.57 -0.85 1.41
C GLY A 217 -13.29 -2.29 0.97
N GLU A 218 -14.30 -3.17 0.97
CA GLU A 218 -14.13 -4.56 0.55
C GLU A 218 -13.82 -4.70 -0.94
N PHE A 219 -14.39 -3.83 -1.77
CA PHE A 219 -14.12 -3.81 -3.21
C PHE A 219 -12.70 -3.31 -3.50
N ILE A 220 -12.23 -2.30 -2.77
CA ILE A 220 -10.84 -1.81 -2.82
C ILE A 220 -9.86 -2.93 -2.50
N ASP A 221 -10.13 -3.73 -1.46
CA ASP A 221 -9.25 -4.83 -1.06
C ASP A 221 -9.14 -5.92 -2.14
N VAL A 222 -10.27 -6.33 -2.74
CA VAL A 222 -10.28 -7.30 -3.85
C VAL A 222 -9.58 -6.73 -5.08
N PHE A 223 -9.82 -5.46 -5.41
CA PHE A 223 -9.21 -4.80 -6.56
C PHE A 223 -7.69 -4.67 -6.38
N ALA A 224 -7.23 -4.27 -5.20
CA ALA A 224 -5.81 -4.17 -4.86
C ALA A 224 -5.11 -5.53 -4.91
N GLN A 225 -5.74 -6.61 -4.41
CA GLN A 225 -5.16 -7.95 -4.47
C GLN A 225 -4.91 -8.43 -5.90
N LYS A 226 -5.84 -8.14 -6.83
CA LYS A 226 -5.67 -8.49 -8.25
C LYS A 226 -4.58 -7.69 -8.91
N LEU A 227 -4.54 -6.38 -8.65
CA LEU A 227 -3.48 -5.52 -9.17
C LEU A 227 -2.09 -5.91 -8.62
N ALA A 228 -2.01 -6.33 -7.36
CA ALA A 228 -0.76 -6.81 -6.77
C ALA A 228 -0.23 -8.07 -7.47
N ALA A 229 -1.10 -8.96 -7.95
CA ALA A 229 -0.70 -10.11 -8.76
C ALA A 229 0.00 -9.68 -10.07
N ASP A 230 -0.38 -8.54 -10.63
CA ASP A 230 0.23 -7.92 -11.82
C ASP A 230 1.33 -6.90 -11.48
N SER A 231 1.80 -6.87 -10.23
CA SER A 231 2.79 -5.89 -9.72
C SER A 231 2.38 -4.43 -9.94
N LYS A 232 1.07 -4.12 -9.91
CA LYS A 232 0.51 -2.76 -9.98
C LYS A 232 0.05 -2.29 -8.61
N LYS A 233 0.29 -1.02 -8.31
CA LYS A 233 -0.20 -0.38 -7.09
C LYS A 233 -1.54 0.33 -7.34
N LEU A 234 -2.46 0.19 -6.39
CA LEU A 234 -3.70 0.97 -6.31
C LEU A 234 -3.52 2.10 -5.30
N PHE A 235 -4.00 3.30 -5.66
CA PHE A 235 -4.15 4.43 -4.74
C PHE A 235 -5.63 4.83 -4.71
N ALA A 236 -6.31 4.54 -3.60
CA ALA A 236 -7.69 4.98 -3.36
C ALA A 236 -7.67 6.42 -2.83
N ILE A 237 -7.76 7.38 -3.75
CA ILE A 237 -7.55 8.81 -3.51
C ILE A 237 -8.86 9.61 -3.38
N GLY A 238 -10.01 8.94 -3.38
CA GLY A 238 -11.30 9.61 -3.28
C GLY A 238 -11.59 10.13 -1.85
N PRO A 239 -12.55 11.06 -1.69
CA PRO A 239 -13.21 11.82 -2.76
C PRO A 239 -12.27 12.86 -3.39
N LEU A 240 -12.35 13.01 -4.71
CA LEU A 240 -11.59 14.05 -5.44
C LEU A 240 -12.23 15.44 -5.29
N ASN A 241 -13.56 15.52 -5.15
CA ASN A 241 -14.24 16.79 -4.94
C ASN A 241 -13.79 17.44 -3.62
N PRO A 242 -13.66 18.78 -3.56
CA PRO A 242 -13.32 19.46 -2.31
C PRO A 242 -14.41 19.23 -1.26
N LEU A 243 -13.97 19.07 -0.01
CA LEU A 243 -14.85 18.91 1.14
C LEU A 243 -15.14 20.30 1.71
N LEU A 244 -16.32 20.84 1.40
CA LEU A 244 -16.67 22.21 1.77
C LEU A 244 -17.16 22.27 3.23
N ASP A 245 -16.62 23.21 4.00
CA ASP A 245 -17.19 23.55 5.31
C ASP A 245 -18.43 24.43 5.11
N THR A 246 -19.52 24.04 5.75
CA THR A 246 -20.79 24.77 5.82
C THR A 246 -20.64 26.24 6.25
N GLY A 247 -19.62 26.57 7.05
CA GLY A 247 -19.31 27.95 7.46
C GLY A 247 -18.55 28.78 6.43
N ALA A 248 -17.80 28.14 5.52
CA ALA A 248 -16.88 28.77 4.58
C ALA A 248 -17.52 29.22 3.26
N LEU A 249 -18.72 28.72 2.92
CA LEU A 249 -19.51 29.07 1.73
C LEU A 249 -19.88 30.56 1.60
N LYS A 250 -19.49 31.40 2.57
CA LYS A 250 -19.77 32.84 2.62
C LYS A 250 -18.70 33.72 1.95
N GLN A 251 -17.54 33.17 1.58
CA GLN A 251 -16.43 33.97 1.03
C GLN A 251 -15.77 33.28 -0.17
N GLY A 252 -16.10 33.71 -1.39
CA GLY A 252 -15.45 33.28 -2.65
C GLY A 252 -16.40 33.29 -3.86
N ARG A 253 -15.94 33.85 -4.99
CA ARG A 253 -16.69 34.16 -6.25
C ARG A 253 -18.06 34.84 -6.04
N ARG A 254 -18.68 35.33 -7.12
CA ARG A 254 -20.01 35.95 -7.03
C ARG A 254 -21.02 34.85 -6.68
N ARG A 255 -21.49 34.81 -5.44
CA ARG A 255 -22.39 33.76 -4.93
C ARG A 255 -23.63 33.61 -5.83
N ASN A 256 -23.93 32.39 -6.26
CA ASN A 256 -25.06 32.11 -7.14
C ASN A 256 -26.38 32.37 -6.41
N GLU A 257 -27.35 32.97 -7.10
CA GLU A 257 -28.66 33.34 -6.54
C GLU A 257 -29.45 32.15 -5.95
N CYS A 258 -29.20 30.92 -6.42
CA CYS A 258 -29.83 29.72 -5.85
C CYS A 258 -29.38 29.45 -4.40
N LEU A 259 -28.15 29.85 -4.03
CA LEU A 259 -27.64 29.72 -2.66
C LEU A 259 -28.30 30.75 -1.73
N ASP A 260 -28.63 31.94 -2.23
CA ASP A 260 -29.41 32.93 -1.47
C ASP A 260 -30.85 32.47 -1.23
N TRP A 261 -31.43 31.72 -2.18
CA TRP A 261 -32.72 31.08 -1.98
C TRP A 261 -32.64 29.96 -0.93
N LEU A 262 -31.57 29.15 -0.93
CA LEU A 262 -31.33 28.09 0.04
C LEU A 262 -31.16 28.60 1.47
N ASP A 263 -30.48 29.74 1.66
CA ASP A 263 -30.31 30.37 2.98
C ASP A 263 -31.64 30.67 3.68
N ARG A 264 -32.69 30.91 2.91
CA ARG A 264 -34.03 31.24 3.42
C ARG A 264 -34.86 30.00 3.74
N GLN A 265 -34.36 28.82 3.42
CA GLN A 265 -35.07 27.56 3.65
C GLN A 265 -34.72 26.95 5.01
N PRO A 266 -35.67 26.23 5.64
CA PRO A 266 -35.38 25.48 6.86
C PRO A 266 -34.25 24.44 6.65
N PRO A 267 -33.48 24.11 7.70
CA PRO A 267 -32.51 23.01 7.65
C PRO A 267 -33.15 21.70 7.19
N GLU A 268 -32.41 20.93 6.39
CA GLU A 268 -32.82 19.61 5.90
C GLU A 268 -34.25 19.56 5.33
N SER A 269 -34.65 20.57 4.56
CA SER A 269 -36.00 20.69 4.00
C SER A 269 -36.09 20.70 2.47
N VAL A 270 -34.96 20.80 1.77
CA VAL A 270 -34.92 20.97 0.31
C VAL A 270 -34.45 19.69 -0.37
N LEU A 271 -35.21 19.22 -1.37
CA LEU A 271 -34.79 18.18 -2.31
C LEU A 271 -34.04 18.83 -3.48
N TYR A 272 -32.79 18.44 -3.70
CA TYR A 272 -32.07 18.80 -4.93
C TYR A 272 -32.35 17.78 -6.03
N VAL A 273 -32.60 18.20 -7.26
CA VAL A 273 -32.93 17.33 -8.40
C VAL A 273 -32.03 17.69 -9.59
N SER A 274 -31.19 16.75 -10.02
CA SER A 274 -30.28 16.93 -11.16
C SER A 274 -29.86 15.58 -11.77
N PHE A 275 -29.98 15.46 -13.09
CA PHE A 275 -29.66 14.25 -13.85
C PHE A 275 -28.33 14.38 -14.62
N GLY A 276 -27.39 15.19 -14.13
CA GLY A 276 -26.06 15.29 -14.71
C GLY A 276 -26.01 16.12 -15.99
N THR A 277 -25.02 15.85 -16.85
CA THR A 277 -24.69 16.69 -18.02
C THR A 277 -25.06 16.07 -19.37
N THR A 278 -25.22 14.76 -19.42
CA THR A 278 -25.37 13.99 -20.66
C THR A 278 -26.74 13.35 -20.80
N SER A 279 -27.65 13.58 -19.85
CA SER A 279 -29.01 13.03 -19.89
C SER A 279 -30.02 14.08 -20.32
N SER A 280 -30.95 13.68 -21.19
CA SER A 280 -32.14 14.45 -21.56
C SER A 280 -33.39 13.71 -21.14
N LEU A 281 -34.37 14.40 -20.55
CA LEU A 281 -35.66 13.81 -20.23
C LEU A 281 -36.66 14.02 -21.36
N ARG A 282 -37.55 13.03 -21.56
CA ARG A 282 -38.74 13.13 -22.42
C ARG A 282 -39.70 14.19 -21.86
N VAL A 283 -40.43 14.88 -22.73
CA VAL A 283 -41.36 15.95 -22.30
C VAL A 283 -42.43 15.39 -21.34
N GLU A 284 -42.90 14.18 -21.60
CA GLU A 284 -43.84 13.44 -20.76
C GLU A 284 -43.24 13.16 -19.38
N GLN A 285 -41.99 12.72 -19.33
CA GLN A 285 -41.31 12.45 -18.06
C GLN A 285 -41.06 13.72 -17.24
N VAL A 286 -40.75 14.85 -17.90
CA VAL A 286 -40.63 16.16 -17.25
C VAL A 286 -41.97 16.59 -16.67
N ALA A 287 -43.08 16.36 -17.37
CA ALA A 287 -44.42 16.67 -16.87
C ALA A 287 -44.78 15.83 -15.63
N GLU A 288 -44.49 14.53 -15.63
CA GLU A 288 -44.74 13.67 -14.47
C GLU A 288 -43.87 14.05 -13.26
N LEU A 289 -42.59 14.39 -13.49
CA LEU A 289 -41.71 14.88 -12.41
C LEU A 289 -42.19 16.23 -11.85
N ALA A 290 -42.62 17.16 -12.71
CA ALA A 290 -43.20 18.42 -12.29
C ALA A 290 -44.46 18.19 -11.43
N ALA A 291 -45.38 17.34 -11.90
CA ALA A 291 -46.59 16.99 -11.15
C ALA A 291 -46.27 16.36 -9.78
N ALA A 292 -45.25 15.47 -9.72
CA ALA A 292 -44.81 14.86 -8.47
C ALA A 292 -44.19 15.87 -7.48
N LEU A 293 -43.36 16.80 -7.98
CA LEU A 293 -42.77 17.86 -7.17
C LEU A 293 -43.86 18.77 -6.58
N CYS A 294 -44.82 19.22 -7.40
CA CYS A 294 -46.00 19.96 -6.94
C CYS A 294 -46.79 19.17 -5.88
N GLY A 295 -47.11 17.90 -6.18
CA GLY A 295 -47.92 17.04 -5.32
C GLY A 295 -47.29 16.75 -3.97
N SER A 296 -45.95 16.59 -3.92
CA SER A 296 -45.20 16.27 -2.70
C SER A 296 -45.18 17.40 -1.66
N LYS A 297 -45.43 18.65 -2.09
CA LYS A 297 -45.33 19.88 -1.29
C LYS A 297 -43.96 20.09 -0.61
N GLN A 298 -42.93 19.34 -1.03
CA GLN A 298 -41.57 19.51 -0.54
C GLN A 298 -40.93 20.72 -1.21
N ARG A 299 -39.95 21.32 -0.53
CA ARG A 299 -39.13 22.35 -1.18
C ARG A 299 -38.14 21.70 -2.11
N PHE A 300 -37.85 22.31 -3.25
CA PHE A 300 -36.90 21.72 -4.18
C PHE A 300 -36.09 22.74 -4.97
N ILE A 301 -34.90 22.32 -5.38
CA ILE A 301 -34.16 22.91 -6.49
C ILE A 301 -34.11 21.88 -7.59
N TRP A 302 -34.54 22.24 -8.80
CA TRP A 302 -34.52 21.37 -9.96
C TRP A 302 -33.71 21.98 -11.10
N VAL A 303 -32.63 21.30 -11.48
CA VAL A 303 -31.84 21.61 -12.66
C VAL A 303 -32.46 20.90 -13.86
N LEU A 304 -33.06 21.65 -14.78
CA LEU A 304 -33.71 21.13 -15.97
C LEU A 304 -33.04 21.67 -17.24
N ARG A 305 -32.34 20.80 -17.95
CA ARG A 305 -31.66 21.12 -19.21
C ARG A 305 -31.57 19.90 -20.12
N ASP A 306 -31.32 20.15 -21.40
CA ASP A 306 -30.96 19.10 -22.35
C ASP A 306 -29.48 18.69 -22.19
N ALA A 307 -29.17 17.47 -22.61
CA ALA A 307 -27.82 16.93 -22.63
C ALA A 307 -26.85 17.80 -23.43
N ASP A 308 -25.61 17.92 -22.94
CA ASP A 308 -24.55 18.66 -23.61
C ASP A 308 -24.28 18.08 -25.01
N ARG A 309 -24.08 18.95 -26.01
CA ARG A 309 -23.77 18.58 -27.41
C ARG A 309 -22.27 18.42 -27.70
N GLY A 310 -21.44 18.24 -26.66
CA GLY A 310 -19.99 18.08 -26.81
C GLY A 310 -19.21 19.35 -27.22
N ASN A 311 -19.85 20.36 -27.81
CA ASN A 311 -19.31 21.72 -27.97
C ASN A 311 -20.43 22.73 -27.69
N ILE A 312 -20.48 23.26 -26.48
CA ILE A 312 -21.53 24.21 -26.06
C ILE A 312 -21.49 25.56 -26.78
N PHE A 313 -20.46 25.81 -27.61
CA PHE A 313 -20.26 27.05 -28.36
C PHE A 313 -20.49 26.88 -29.88
N ALA A 314 -20.89 25.70 -30.35
CA ALA A 314 -21.03 25.42 -31.78
C ALA A 314 -22.21 26.16 -32.45
N ASP A 315 -23.31 26.38 -31.71
CA ASP A 315 -24.53 27.00 -32.25
C ASP A 315 -24.46 28.54 -32.33
N SER A 316 -23.40 29.19 -31.83
CA SER A 316 -23.37 30.64 -31.64
C SER A 316 -22.63 31.44 -32.71
N GLY A 317 -22.21 30.80 -33.82
CA GLY A 317 -21.20 31.29 -34.78
C GLY A 317 -21.02 32.81 -34.82
N GLU A 318 -20.09 33.37 -34.02
CA GLU A 318 -19.61 34.78 -34.03
C GLU A 318 -18.72 35.12 -32.80
N SER A 319 -18.05 36.30 -32.85
CA SER A 319 -16.79 36.76 -32.19
C SER A 319 -16.54 36.59 -30.67
N GLU A 320 -15.24 36.67 -30.29
CA GLU A 320 -14.68 36.63 -28.91
C GLU A 320 -15.34 37.56 -27.87
N SER A 321 -15.91 38.71 -28.26
CA SER A 321 -16.50 39.66 -27.27
C SER A 321 -17.84 39.18 -26.69
N ARG A 322 -18.59 38.35 -27.43
CA ARG A 322 -19.84 37.73 -26.95
C ARG A 322 -19.57 36.42 -26.20
N HIS A 323 -18.42 35.80 -26.43
CA HIS A 323 -17.90 34.66 -25.67
C HIS A 323 -17.65 35.00 -24.19
N ALA A 324 -17.07 36.18 -23.90
CA ALA A 324 -16.96 36.68 -22.53
C ALA A 324 -18.33 36.91 -21.87
N LYS A 325 -19.34 37.25 -22.68
CA LYS A 325 -20.72 37.42 -22.24
C LYS A 325 -21.41 36.08 -21.93
N LEU A 326 -21.15 35.04 -22.73
CA LEU A 326 -21.65 33.67 -22.51
C LEU A 326 -21.00 32.99 -21.30
N LEU A 327 -19.71 33.23 -21.03
CA LEU A 327 -19.07 32.83 -19.76
C LEU A 327 -19.72 33.54 -18.57
N ALA A 328 -19.99 34.85 -18.71
CA ALA A 328 -20.71 35.63 -17.70
C ALA A 328 -22.22 35.29 -17.58
N GLU A 329 -22.81 34.57 -18.54
CA GLU A 329 -24.19 34.05 -18.51
C GLU A 329 -24.22 32.61 -17.99
N ALA A 330 -23.20 31.79 -18.28
CA ALA A 330 -22.99 30.49 -17.66
C ALA A 330 -22.77 30.60 -16.14
N ASP A 331 -22.08 31.66 -15.70
CA ASP A 331 -21.94 32.05 -14.29
C ASP A 331 -23.26 32.50 -13.63
N ARG A 332 -24.26 32.94 -14.42
CA ARG A 332 -25.51 33.48 -13.88
C ARG A 332 -26.54 32.44 -13.50
N GLY A 333 -26.35 31.16 -13.84
CA GLY A 333 -27.29 30.09 -13.55
C GLY A 333 -28.74 30.56 -13.74
N ASN A 334 -29.12 30.90 -14.98
CA ASN A 334 -30.41 31.55 -15.27
C ASN A 334 -31.56 30.90 -14.48
N ILE A 335 -31.98 31.57 -13.41
CA ILE A 335 -33.20 31.24 -12.68
C ILE A 335 -34.34 31.50 -13.66
N PHE A 336 -35.22 30.52 -13.85
CA PHE A 336 -36.37 30.74 -14.71
C PHE A 336 -37.27 31.81 -14.05
N THR A 337 -37.24 33.03 -14.59
CA THR A 337 -38.17 34.11 -14.27
C THR A 337 -39.14 34.30 -15.45
N ASP A 338 -40.42 34.55 -15.18
CA ASP A 338 -41.56 34.65 -16.13
C ASP A 338 -41.38 35.69 -17.29
N SER A 339 -40.20 36.29 -17.45
CA SER A 339 -39.84 37.21 -18.53
C SER A 339 -39.54 36.43 -19.81
N GLY A 340 -40.57 36.20 -20.61
CA GLY A 340 -40.52 35.43 -21.86
C GLY A 340 -39.41 35.88 -22.82
N GLU A 341 -38.43 34.99 -23.02
CA GLU A 341 -37.55 34.89 -24.20
C GLU A 341 -36.67 33.61 -24.06
N SER A 342 -37.27 32.47 -23.71
CA SER A 342 -36.55 31.17 -23.62
C SER A 342 -37.05 30.21 -24.69
N GLU A 343 -36.21 29.90 -25.68
CA GLU A 343 -36.41 28.84 -26.69
C GLU A 343 -36.31 27.40 -26.12
N SER A 344 -36.47 27.22 -24.81
CA SER A 344 -36.53 25.88 -24.20
C SER A 344 -37.78 25.14 -24.66
N ARG A 345 -37.62 23.87 -25.08
CA ARG A 345 -38.75 22.97 -25.39
C ARG A 345 -39.70 22.75 -24.20
N TYR A 346 -39.27 23.12 -22.98
CA TYR A 346 -40.06 23.03 -21.75
C TYR A 346 -40.73 24.35 -21.36
N ALA A 347 -40.54 25.44 -22.11
CA ALA A 347 -40.94 26.79 -21.70
C ALA A 347 -42.42 26.90 -21.29
N LYS A 348 -43.33 26.26 -22.05
CA LYS A 348 -44.76 26.27 -21.74
C LYS A 348 -45.05 25.57 -20.40
N LEU A 349 -44.52 24.36 -20.22
CA LEU A 349 -44.67 23.58 -18.99
C LEU A 349 -44.11 24.34 -17.78
N LEU A 350 -42.93 24.94 -17.93
CA LEU A 350 -42.25 25.68 -16.86
C LEU A 350 -43.00 26.95 -16.44
N SER A 351 -43.70 27.62 -17.35
CA SER A 351 -44.46 28.84 -17.03
C SER A 351 -45.63 28.57 -16.07
N GLU A 352 -46.33 27.44 -16.24
CA GLU A 352 -47.43 27.02 -15.37
C GLU A 352 -46.86 26.47 -14.05
N PHE A 353 -45.86 25.60 -14.12
CA PHE A 353 -45.21 24.99 -12.96
C PHE A 353 -44.56 26.01 -12.01
N SER A 354 -43.91 27.05 -12.54
CA SER A 354 -43.24 28.06 -11.73
C SER A 354 -44.24 28.89 -10.90
N LYS A 355 -45.46 29.10 -11.40
CA LYS A 355 -46.52 29.79 -10.66
C LYS A 355 -47.08 28.94 -9.53
N GLU A 356 -47.22 27.63 -9.75
CA GLU A 356 -47.72 26.69 -8.73
C GLU A 356 -46.72 26.44 -7.60
N THR A 357 -45.42 26.64 -7.87
CA THR A 357 -44.33 26.34 -6.93
C THR A 357 -43.63 27.59 -6.40
N GLU A 358 -44.24 28.76 -6.58
CA GLU A 358 -43.68 30.04 -6.12
C GLU A 358 -43.41 30.01 -4.60
N GLY A 359 -42.14 30.23 -4.22
CA GLY A 359 -41.69 30.23 -2.83
C GLY A 359 -41.34 28.85 -2.24
N THR A 360 -41.69 27.75 -2.91
CA THR A 360 -41.33 26.38 -2.48
C THR A 360 -40.38 25.68 -3.45
N GLY A 361 -40.39 26.04 -4.74
CA GLY A 361 -39.54 25.47 -5.78
C GLY A 361 -38.65 26.51 -6.46
N LEU A 362 -37.48 26.06 -6.92
CA LEU A 362 -36.60 26.83 -7.79
C LEU A 362 -36.17 25.96 -8.98
N VAL A 363 -36.42 26.44 -10.20
CA VAL A 363 -35.97 25.77 -11.44
C VAL A 363 -34.79 26.52 -12.04
N ILE A 364 -33.70 25.80 -12.29
CA ILE A 364 -32.49 26.30 -12.92
C ILE A 364 -32.38 25.65 -14.30
N THR A 365 -32.39 26.45 -15.36
CA THR A 365 -32.26 25.96 -16.74
C THR A 365 -30.83 25.96 -17.27
N GLY A 366 -29.93 26.64 -16.54
CA GLY A 366 -28.49 26.67 -16.80
C GLY A 366 -27.68 25.73 -15.92
N TRP A 367 -26.42 26.12 -15.65
CA TRP A 367 -25.55 25.42 -14.70
C TRP A 367 -25.90 25.77 -13.26
N ALA A 368 -25.73 24.81 -12.34
CA ALA A 368 -25.93 24.99 -10.91
C ALA A 368 -24.67 24.61 -10.12
N PRO A 369 -24.36 25.32 -9.02
CA PRO A 369 -23.24 25.00 -8.13
C PRO A 369 -23.60 23.76 -7.28
N GLN A 370 -23.57 22.58 -7.90
CA GLN A 370 -24.08 21.34 -7.34
C GLN A 370 -23.41 20.98 -6.01
N LEU A 371 -22.09 21.08 -5.92
CA LEU A 371 -21.35 20.76 -4.71
C LEU A 371 -21.73 21.68 -3.55
N GLU A 372 -21.88 22.98 -3.81
CA GLU A 372 -22.32 23.95 -2.81
C GLU A 372 -23.76 23.71 -2.36
N ILE A 373 -24.66 23.36 -3.30
CA ILE A 373 -26.04 22.97 -2.98
C ILE A 373 -26.06 21.73 -2.08
N LEU A 374 -25.26 20.71 -2.40
CA LEU A 374 -25.16 19.48 -1.60
C LEU A 374 -24.50 19.70 -0.25
N ALA A 375 -23.53 20.61 -0.15
CA ALA A 375 -22.91 21.01 1.11
C ALA A 375 -23.86 21.83 2.01
N HIS A 376 -24.88 22.48 1.43
CA HIS A 376 -25.76 23.37 2.17
C HIS A 376 -26.61 22.66 3.24
N GLY A 377 -26.77 23.30 4.40
CA GLY A 377 -27.52 22.76 5.54
C GLY A 377 -29.02 22.59 5.29
N ALA A 378 -29.61 23.39 4.39
CA ALA A 378 -31.01 23.26 4.00
C ALA A 378 -31.30 22.06 3.09
N THR A 379 -30.30 21.53 2.38
CA THR A 379 -30.47 20.39 1.47
C THR A 379 -30.64 19.11 2.28
N ALA A 380 -31.73 18.38 2.05
CA ALA A 380 -32.11 17.19 2.78
C ALA A 380 -31.72 15.89 2.07
N ALA A 381 -31.85 15.87 0.74
CA ALA A 381 -31.66 14.71 -0.12
C ALA A 381 -31.39 15.15 -1.56
N PHE A 382 -30.91 14.22 -2.38
CA PHE A 382 -30.57 14.45 -3.78
C PHE A 382 -31.23 13.42 -4.70
N MET A 383 -32.15 13.84 -5.57
CA MET A 383 -32.59 13.03 -6.70
C MET A 383 -31.58 13.11 -7.84
N SER A 384 -30.94 11.98 -8.10
CA SER A 384 -29.75 11.91 -8.96
C SER A 384 -29.84 10.78 -9.96
N HIS A 385 -29.21 11.00 -11.11
CA HIS A 385 -28.86 9.97 -12.06
C HIS A 385 -27.84 8.94 -11.53
N CYS A 386 -27.24 9.16 -10.36
CA CYS A 386 -26.24 8.28 -9.75
C CYS A 386 -24.93 8.14 -10.53
N GLY A 387 -24.52 9.11 -11.36
CA GLY A 387 -23.15 9.11 -11.88
C GLY A 387 -22.15 9.21 -10.72
N TRP A 388 -21.04 8.46 -10.78
CA TRP A 388 -20.13 8.29 -9.64
C TRP A 388 -19.67 9.61 -8.98
N ASN A 389 -19.42 10.65 -9.77
CA ASN A 389 -19.14 11.99 -9.23
C ASN A 389 -20.25 12.55 -8.35
N SER A 390 -21.47 12.54 -8.87
CA SER A 390 -22.65 13.02 -8.14
C SER A 390 -22.91 12.17 -6.89
N THR A 391 -22.62 10.86 -6.95
CA THR A 391 -22.68 9.97 -5.79
C THR A 391 -21.64 10.37 -4.73
N MET A 392 -20.39 10.61 -5.13
CA MET A 392 -19.31 11.04 -4.24
C MET A 392 -19.57 12.41 -3.62
N GLU A 393 -20.00 13.40 -4.41
CA GLU A 393 -20.37 14.74 -3.92
C GLU A 393 -21.50 14.68 -2.87
N SER A 394 -22.52 13.86 -3.12
CA SER A 394 -23.66 13.68 -2.21
C SER A 394 -23.27 13.01 -0.91
N LEU A 395 -22.64 11.83 -0.99
CA LEU A 395 -22.33 11.02 0.18
C LEU A 395 -21.19 11.62 1.01
N SER A 396 -20.22 12.29 0.39
CA SER A 396 -19.18 13.03 1.12
C SER A 396 -19.74 14.19 1.95
N HIS A 397 -20.90 14.74 1.59
CA HIS A 397 -21.66 15.74 2.36
C HIS A 397 -22.82 15.14 3.17
N GLY A 398 -22.94 13.81 3.18
CA GLY A 398 -23.92 13.08 3.97
C GLY A 398 -25.36 13.23 3.49
N LYS A 399 -25.57 13.54 2.21
CA LYS A 399 -26.91 13.65 1.61
C LYS A 399 -27.31 12.31 0.99
N PRO A 400 -28.48 11.72 1.36
CA PRO A 400 -28.94 10.50 0.74
C PRO A 400 -29.47 10.75 -0.66
N ILE A 401 -29.56 9.68 -1.45
CA ILE A 401 -29.86 9.75 -2.88
C ILE A 401 -31.23 9.11 -3.18
N LEU A 402 -32.06 9.82 -3.93
CA LEU A 402 -33.18 9.25 -4.68
C LEU A 402 -32.65 8.84 -6.06
N ALA A 403 -32.36 7.55 -6.21
CA ALA A 403 -31.60 7.00 -7.32
C ALA A 403 -32.47 6.81 -8.56
N TRP A 404 -32.07 7.44 -9.67
CA TRP A 404 -32.76 7.40 -10.94
C TRP A 404 -31.77 7.21 -12.10
N PRO A 405 -31.19 6.01 -12.25
CA PRO A 405 -30.16 5.76 -13.26
C PRO A 405 -30.68 6.04 -14.68
N MET A 406 -29.85 6.70 -15.47
CA MET A 406 -30.18 7.14 -16.84
C MET A 406 -29.40 6.37 -17.90
N HIS A 407 -28.10 6.13 -17.75
CA HIS A 407 -27.25 5.39 -18.70
C HIS A 407 -25.88 5.03 -18.08
N SER A 408 -24.95 4.44 -18.86
CA SER A 408 -23.57 4.15 -18.40
C SER A 408 -23.56 3.29 -17.12
N ASP A 409 -22.56 3.45 -16.25
CA ASP A 409 -22.39 2.76 -14.97
C ASP A 409 -23.41 3.14 -13.89
N GLN A 410 -24.30 4.11 -14.15
CA GLN A 410 -25.29 4.60 -13.19
C GLN A 410 -26.23 3.53 -12.60
N PRO A 411 -26.70 2.50 -13.36
CA PRO A 411 -27.51 1.43 -12.80
C PRO A 411 -26.78 0.66 -11.71
N TRP A 412 -25.48 0.46 -11.88
CA TRP A 412 -24.62 -0.17 -10.89
C TRP A 412 -24.47 0.72 -9.65
N ASP A 413 -24.18 2.00 -9.84
CA ASP A 413 -24.03 2.95 -8.75
C ASP A 413 -25.32 3.09 -7.93
N ALA A 414 -26.48 3.05 -8.59
CA ALA A 414 -27.79 3.05 -7.94
C ALA A 414 -27.99 1.81 -7.05
N GLU A 415 -27.61 0.63 -7.52
CA GLU A 415 -27.64 -0.63 -6.76
C GLU A 415 -26.71 -0.57 -5.53
N LEU A 416 -25.48 -0.09 -5.71
CA LEU A 416 -24.51 0.10 -4.64
C LEU A 416 -25.07 1.05 -3.56
N VAL A 417 -25.62 2.20 -3.96
CA VAL A 417 -26.18 3.20 -3.05
C VAL A 417 -27.39 2.66 -2.28
N CYS A 418 -28.34 2.01 -2.98
CA CYS A 418 -29.60 1.59 -2.38
C CYS A 418 -29.45 0.31 -1.55
N LYS A 419 -28.68 -0.68 -2.01
CA LYS A 419 -28.63 -2.02 -1.38
C LYS A 419 -27.44 -2.20 -0.45
N TYR A 420 -26.23 -1.82 -0.89
CA TYR A 420 -25.01 -2.02 -0.11
C TYR A 420 -24.82 -0.90 0.93
N LEU A 421 -24.81 0.35 0.47
CA LEU A 421 -24.60 1.52 1.34
C LEU A 421 -25.84 1.85 2.18
N LYS A 422 -27.03 1.48 1.70
CA LYS A 422 -28.33 1.77 2.31
C LYS A 422 -28.54 3.27 2.53
N ALA A 423 -28.05 4.06 1.58
CA ALA A 423 -28.02 5.52 1.64
C ALA A 423 -28.94 6.17 0.60
N GLY A 424 -29.91 5.42 0.09
CA GLY A 424 -30.85 5.92 -0.90
C GLY A 424 -32.06 5.03 -1.14
N PHE A 425 -32.99 5.54 -1.93
CA PHE A 425 -34.12 4.79 -2.47
C PHE A 425 -34.12 4.84 -3.99
N LEU A 426 -34.45 3.71 -4.61
CA LEU A 426 -34.58 3.60 -6.06
C LEU A 426 -35.92 4.23 -6.49
N VAL A 427 -35.84 5.27 -7.33
CA VAL A 427 -37.02 5.91 -7.95
C VAL A 427 -37.46 5.12 -9.18
N ARG A 428 -36.49 4.71 -10.01
CA ARG A 428 -36.74 3.95 -11.23
C ARG A 428 -35.76 2.77 -11.34
N PRO A 429 -36.25 1.52 -11.33
CA PRO A 429 -35.45 0.35 -11.70
C PRO A 429 -34.90 0.47 -13.12
N TRP A 430 -33.68 -0.04 -13.36
CA TRP A 430 -33.05 0.06 -14.68
C TRP A 430 -33.86 -0.65 -15.76
N GLU A 431 -34.56 -1.72 -15.42
CA GLU A 431 -35.41 -2.49 -16.33
C GLU A 431 -36.52 -1.62 -16.97
N ASN A 432 -36.90 -0.52 -16.30
CA ASN A 432 -37.94 0.40 -16.74
C ASN A 432 -37.35 1.67 -17.39
N HIS A 433 -36.10 1.66 -17.85
CA HIS A 433 -35.42 2.85 -18.38
C HIS A 433 -36.12 3.50 -19.59
N GLY A 434 -36.85 2.71 -20.39
CA GLY A 434 -37.63 3.19 -21.54
C GLY A 434 -39.04 3.69 -21.19
N GLU A 435 -39.48 3.51 -19.94
CA GLU A 435 -40.84 3.87 -19.50
C GLU A 435 -40.90 5.29 -18.90
N VAL A 436 -42.06 5.92 -19.02
CA VAL A 436 -42.39 7.15 -18.31
C VAL A 436 -42.88 6.79 -16.92
N MET A 437 -42.14 7.22 -15.89
CA MET A 437 -42.49 6.99 -14.50
C MET A 437 -43.67 7.87 -14.08
N PRO A 438 -44.77 7.31 -13.54
CA PRO A 438 -45.91 8.09 -13.09
C PRO A 438 -45.57 9.03 -11.93
N ALA A 439 -46.19 10.21 -11.93
CA ALA A 439 -46.04 11.23 -10.90
C ALA A 439 -46.35 10.69 -9.50
N THR A 440 -47.35 9.81 -9.38
CA THR A 440 -47.72 9.17 -8.11
C THR A 440 -46.59 8.32 -7.54
N THR A 441 -45.85 7.60 -8.38
CA THR A 441 -44.70 6.79 -7.97
C THR A 441 -43.54 7.68 -7.53
N ILE A 442 -43.22 8.71 -8.32
CA ILE A 442 -42.15 9.67 -8.00
C ILE A 442 -42.46 10.40 -6.69
N GLN A 443 -43.69 10.89 -6.55
CA GLN A 443 -44.18 11.57 -5.35
C GLN A 443 -44.07 10.68 -4.12
N ALA A 444 -44.52 9.41 -4.21
CA ALA A 444 -44.44 8.49 -3.09
C ALA A 444 -43.00 8.27 -2.61
N VAL A 445 -42.03 8.20 -3.54
CA VAL A 445 -40.61 8.04 -3.19
C VAL A 445 -40.02 9.32 -2.60
N ILE A 446 -40.42 10.51 -3.09
CA ILE A 446 -40.07 11.80 -2.48
C ILE A 446 -40.60 11.89 -1.06
N GLU A 447 -41.88 11.60 -0.84
CA GLU A 447 -42.53 11.63 0.47
C GLU A 447 -41.91 10.60 1.41
N LYS A 448 -41.61 9.39 0.91
CA LYS A 448 -40.89 8.37 1.66
C LYS A 448 -39.53 8.89 2.12
N MET A 449 -38.73 9.46 1.24
CA MET A 449 -37.43 10.03 1.62
C MET A 449 -37.61 11.17 2.62
N MET A 450 -38.48 12.13 2.36
CA MET A 450 -38.51 13.40 3.11
C MET A 450 -39.27 13.30 4.43
N ALA A 451 -40.38 12.56 4.50
CA ALA A 451 -41.35 12.61 5.59
C ALA A 451 -41.53 11.30 6.38
N SER A 452 -41.02 10.16 5.91
CA SER A 452 -41.19 8.88 6.62
C SER A 452 -40.06 8.58 7.62
N GLU A 453 -40.33 7.69 8.58
CA GLU A 453 -39.31 7.16 9.50
C GLU A 453 -38.19 6.41 8.76
N GLU A 454 -38.53 5.68 7.69
CA GLU A 454 -37.56 4.98 6.85
C GLU A 454 -36.63 5.98 6.14
N GLY A 455 -37.19 7.08 5.62
CA GLY A 455 -36.42 8.17 5.01
C GLY A 455 -35.51 8.88 6.01
N LEU A 456 -35.96 9.05 7.26
CA LEU A 456 -35.11 9.58 8.34
C LEU A 456 -33.92 8.65 8.61
N ALA A 457 -34.14 7.33 8.69
CA ALA A 457 -33.06 6.36 8.88
C ALA A 457 -32.04 6.40 7.73
N VAL A 458 -32.51 6.54 6.48
CA VAL A 458 -31.64 6.68 5.30
C VAL A 458 -30.84 7.98 5.32
N ARG A 459 -31.44 9.12 5.72
CA ARG A 459 -30.71 10.39 5.94
C ARG A 459 -29.62 10.25 6.99
N GLN A 460 -29.92 9.60 8.12
CA GLN A 460 -28.94 9.36 9.18
C GLN A 460 -27.80 8.45 8.72
N ARG A 461 -28.11 7.41 7.93
CA ARG A 461 -27.10 6.53 7.33
C ARG A 461 -26.18 7.30 6.38
N ALA A 462 -26.73 8.11 5.48
CA ALA A 462 -25.93 8.94 4.58
C ALA A 462 -25.04 9.92 5.36
N LYS A 463 -25.56 10.56 6.42
CA LYS A 463 -24.76 11.43 7.31
C LYS A 463 -23.58 10.70 7.94
N ALA A 464 -23.81 9.50 8.49
CA ALA A 464 -22.75 8.67 9.08
C ALA A 464 -21.69 8.26 8.05
N LEU A 465 -22.10 7.94 6.81
CA LEU A 465 -21.15 7.70 5.71
C LEU A 465 -20.35 8.95 5.39
N GLY A 466 -20.97 10.13 5.32
CA GLY A 466 -20.27 11.39 5.09
C GLY A 466 -19.25 11.73 6.18
N ASP A 467 -19.59 11.49 7.45
CA ASP A 467 -18.64 11.64 8.57
C ASP A 467 -17.47 10.65 8.45
N ALA A 468 -17.74 9.40 8.05
CA ALA A 468 -16.70 8.40 7.80
C ALA A 468 -15.80 8.80 6.62
N VAL A 469 -16.36 9.28 5.51
CA VAL A 469 -15.60 9.77 4.35
C VAL A 469 -14.67 10.91 4.74
N ARG A 470 -15.17 11.90 5.50
CA ARG A 470 -14.36 13.07 5.91
C ARG A 470 -13.29 12.76 6.96
N SER A 471 -13.44 11.67 7.73
CA SER A 471 -12.48 11.26 8.76
C SER A 471 -11.48 10.20 8.28
N THR A 472 -11.77 9.51 7.18
CA THR A 472 -10.89 8.48 6.62
C THR A 472 -9.77 9.12 5.83
N ARG A 473 -8.52 8.81 6.18
CA ARG A 473 -7.35 9.15 5.36
C ARG A 473 -7.43 8.40 4.02
N ASN A 474 -7.32 9.12 2.92
CA ASN A 474 -7.18 8.53 1.58
C ASN A 474 -5.70 8.38 1.18
N ASP A 475 -5.44 7.75 0.04
CA ASP A 475 -4.08 7.42 -0.40
C ASP A 475 -3.40 8.57 -1.18
N LEU A 476 -3.95 9.80 -1.17
CA LEU A 476 -3.41 10.92 -1.95
C LEU A 476 -2.00 11.30 -1.49
N GLU A 477 -1.79 11.41 -0.18
CA GLU A 477 -0.46 11.66 0.40
C GLU A 477 0.53 10.54 0.06
N ASP A 478 0.07 9.29 0.05
CA ASP A 478 0.90 8.14 -0.29
C ASP A 478 1.28 8.13 -1.77
N PHE A 479 0.40 8.65 -2.65
CA PHE A 479 0.68 8.88 -4.06
C PHE A 479 1.67 10.04 -4.25
N ILE A 480 1.49 11.15 -3.55
CA ILE A 480 2.42 12.30 -3.55
C ILE A 480 3.81 11.86 -3.09
N ASP A 481 3.90 11.13 -1.98
CA ASP A 481 5.13 10.53 -1.47
C ASP A 481 5.77 9.58 -2.49
N HIS A 482 4.95 8.84 -3.23
CA HIS A 482 5.43 7.94 -4.27
C HIS A 482 6.09 8.72 -5.39
N ILE A 483 5.39 9.66 -6.04
CA ILE A 483 5.93 10.43 -7.17
C ILE A 483 7.10 11.34 -6.75
N THR A 484 7.10 11.85 -5.52
CA THR A 484 8.21 12.67 -4.97
C THR A 484 9.47 11.83 -4.75
N ARG A 485 9.34 10.62 -4.17
CA ARG A 485 10.48 9.71 -4.01
C ARG A 485 11.04 9.27 -5.35
N MET A 486 10.18 9.06 -6.34
CA MET A 486 10.63 8.75 -7.69
C MET A 486 11.44 9.88 -8.31
N ALA A 487 11.07 11.13 -8.09
CA ALA A 487 11.82 12.29 -8.54
C ALA A 487 13.19 12.44 -7.86
N ALA A 488 13.30 12.01 -6.60
CA ALA A 488 14.57 11.99 -5.88
C ALA A 488 15.56 10.95 -6.45
N LYS A 489 15.04 9.84 -6.99
CA LYS A 489 15.85 8.82 -7.70
C LYS A 489 16.31 9.38 -9.05
N GLY A 490 17.58 9.22 -9.40
CA GLY A 490 18.14 9.68 -10.69
C GLY A 490 17.52 8.95 -11.89
N ASN A 491 17.92 9.31 -13.11
CA ASN A 491 17.67 8.45 -14.28
C ASN A 491 18.16 7.02 -13.97
N PRO A 492 17.35 5.96 -14.12
CA PRO A 492 17.78 4.58 -13.84
C PRO A 492 19.12 4.23 -14.51
N ALA A 493 19.37 4.76 -15.72
CA ALA A 493 20.61 4.61 -16.47
C ALA A 493 21.88 5.14 -15.76
N ASP A 494 21.72 5.97 -14.73
CA ASP A 494 22.80 6.52 -13.90
C ASP A 494 22.86 5.92 -12.48
N THR A 495 21.90 5.06 -12.11
CA THR A 495 21.71 4.57 -10.73
C THR A 495 22.10 3.10 -10.54
N VAL A 496 22.17 2.66 -9.28
CA VAL A 496 22.53 1.31 -8.86
C VAL A 496 21.28 0.57 -8.38
N ALA A 497 21.08 -0.66 -8.85
CA ALA A 497 20.10 -1.58 -8.29
C ALA A 497 20.79 -2.63 -7.41
N ILE A 498 20.19 -2.96 -6.27
CA ILE A 498 20.63 -4.05 -5.41
C ILE A 498 19.65 -5.22 -5.53
N VAL A 499 20.16 -6.45 -5.64
CA VAL A 499 19.38 -7.69 -5.57
C VAL A 499 19.85 -8.50 -4.37
N ALA A 500 19.03 -8.56 -3.33
CA ALA A 500 19.24 -9.35 -2.14
C ALA A 500 18.75 -10.80 -2.36
N VAL A 501 19.65 -11.78 -2.22
CA VAL A 501 19.38 -13.22 -2.43
C VAL A 501 19.70 -14.02 -1.16
N PRO A 502 18.72 -14.21 -0.25
CA PRO A 502 18.91 -14.88 1.03
C PRO A 502 18.92 -16.41 0.89
N PHE A 503 19.56 -17.10 1.84
CA PHE A 503 19.34 -18.53 2.02
C PHE A 503 17.96 -18.77 2.66
N PRO A 504 17.17 -19.77 2.25
CA PRO A 504 15.78 -19.95 2.69
C PRO A 504 15.68 -20.57 4.11
N ALA A 505 16.23 -19.88 5.09
CA ALA A 505 16.08 -20.15 6.52
C ALA A 505 15.87 -18.81 7.26
N GLN A 506 15.02 -18.79 8.30
CA GLN A 506 14.54 -17.53 8.92
C GLN A 506 15.67 -16.60 9.34
N GLY A 507 16.76 -17.12 9.93
CA GLY A 507 17.90 -16.30 10.35
C GLY A 507 18.62 -15.59 9.21
N HIS A 508 18.62 -16.17 8.01
CA HIS A 508 19.24 -15.61 6.82
C HIS A 508 18.29 -14.65 6.09
N LEU A 509 17.01 -15.05 5.97
CA LEU A 509 15.94 -14.20 5.45
C LEU A 509 15.88 -12.87 6.23
N ASN A 510 15.90 -12.95 7.56
CA ASN A 510 15.71 -11.77 8.40
C ASN A 510 16.89 -10.79 8.30
N GLN A 511 18.14 -11.27 8.33
CA GLN A 511 19.31 -10.39 8.20
C GLN A 511 19.32 -9.67 6.85
N LEU A 512 19.13 -10.42 5.76
CA LEU A 512 19.18 -9.85 4.44
C LEU A 512 18.01 -8.89 4.20
N LEU A 513 16.85 -9.16 4.79
CA LEU A 513 15.69 -8.27 4.71
C LEU A 513 15.92 -6.97 5.50
N HIS A 514 16.47 -7.06 6.71
CA HIS A 514 16.85 -5.87 7.47
C HIS A 514 17.89 -5.02 6.73
N LEU A 515 18.93 -5.63 6.17
CA LEU A 515 19.90 -4.93 5.32
C LEU A 515 19.21 -4.26 4.12
N SER A 516 18.32 -4.99 3.46
CA SER A 516 17.56 -4.47 2.31
C SER A 516 16.74 -3.24 2.68
N LEU A 517 16.04 -3.28 3.81
CA LEU A 517 15.23 -2.17 4.32
C LEU A 517 16.08 -0.95 4.70
N GLN A 518 17.23 -1.16 5.34
CA GLN A 518 18.18 -0.08 5.63
C GLN A 518 18.70 0.58 4.35
N LEU A 519 19.07 -0.21 3.34
CA LEU A 519 19.57 0.30 2.06
C LEU A 519 18.49 1.06 1.29
N ALA A 520 17.27 0.53 1.23
CA ALA A 520 16.15 1.16 0.54
C ALA A 520 15.64 2.43 1.23
N SER A 521 15.76 2.49 2.57
CA SER A 521 15.40 3.67 3.37
C SER A 521 16.50 4.74 3.40
N SER A 522 17.67 4.47 2.84
CA SER A 522 18.78 5.42 2.81
C SER A 522 18.45 6.66 1.97
N SER A 523 19.06 7.80 2.32
CA SER A 523 18.94 9.05 1.56
C SER A 523 19.51 8.97 0.13
N HIS A 524 20.18 7.86 -0.21
CA HIS A 524 20.79 7.61 -1.51
C HIS A 524 19.78 7.09 -2.55
N GLY A 525 18.54 6.78 -2.14
CA GLY A 525 17.47 6.41 -3.07
C GLY A 525 17.72 5.10 -3.83
N ILE A 526 18.51 4.18 -3.25
CA ILE A 526 18.88 2.91 -3.88
C ILE A 526 17.63 2.05 -4.11
N THR A 527 17.48 1.51 -5.32
CA THR A 527 16.42 0.55 -5.61
C THR A 527 16.87 -0.83 -5.15
N VAL A 528 16.08 -1.47 -4.29
CA VAL A 528 16.38 -2.78 -3.70
C VAL A 528 15.34 -3.80 -4.12
N HIS A 529 15.82 -4.92 -4.64
CA HIS A 529 15.06 -6.09 -5.03
C HIS A 529 15.38 -7.22 -4.04
N TYR A 530 14.38 -7.95 -3.59
CA TYR A 530 14.54 -9.08 -2.67
C TYR A 530 13.99 -10.35 -3.32
N ALA A 531 14.87 -11.32 -3.61
CA ALA A 531 14.56 -12.47 -4.43
C ALA A 531 14.69 -13.77 -3.65
N ALA A 532 13.56 -14.44 -3.38
CA ALA A 532 13.51 -15.70 -2.62
C ALA A 532 12.30 -16.54 -3.10
N PRO A 533 12.18 -17.81 -2.70
CA PRO A 533 10.99 -18.60 -3.04
C PRO A 533 9.72 -18.02 -2.42
N GLY A 534 8.59 -18.12 -3.11
CA GLY A 534 7.30 -17.52 -2.74
C GLY A 534 6.86 -17.72 -1.28
N PRO A 535 6.87 -18.95 -0.74
CA PRO A 535 6.56 -19.16 0.68
C PRO A 535 7.51 -18.42 1.63
N GLN A 536 8.80 -18.41 1.34
CA GLN A 536 9.82 -17.73 2.14
C GLN A 536 9.73 -16.20 2.05
N LEU A 537 9.28 -15.65 0.92
CA LEU A 537 8.97 -14.22 0.80
C LEU A 537 7.86 -13.82 1.77
N ARG A 538 6.73 -14.55 1.74
CA ARG A 538 5.61 -14.31 2.65
C ARG A 538 6.02 -14.48 4.11
N GLN A 539 6.83 -15.50 4.40
CA GLN A 539 7.37 -15.72 5.74
C GLN A 539 8.24 -14.55 6.21
N ALA A 540 9.15 -14.06 5.37
CA ALA A 540 10.04 -12.94 5.71
C ALA A 540 9.22 -11.66 5.96
N GLN A 541 8.26 -11.34 5.08
CA GLN A 541 7.37 -10.19 5.23
C GLN A 541 6.48 -10.28 6.48
N ALA A 542 5.95 -11.47 6.80
CA ALA A 542 5.05 -11.65 7.94
C ALA A 542 5.78 -11.58 9.29
N ARG A 543 7.09 -11.88 9.32
CA ARG A 543 7.87 -12.01 10.56
C ARG A 543 8.86 -10.88 10.81
N VAL A 544 9.06 -9.98 9.84
CA VAL A 544 9.97 -8.83 10.00
C VAL A 544 9.44 -7.85 11.04
N HIS A 545 10.29 -7.52 12.00
CA HIS A 545 9.98 -6.67 13.16
C HIS A 545 10.78 -5.36 13.14
N GLY A 546 10.32 -4.35 13.88
CA GLY A 546 10.98 -3.04 13.95
C GLY A 546 10.91 -2.16 12.70
N TRP A 547 10.12 -2.51 11.68
CA TRP A 547 9.91 -1.74 10.44
C TRP A 547 8.42 -1.58 10.13
N ASP A 548 7.99 -0.43 9.62
CA ASP A 548 6.59 -0.20 9.23
C ASP A 548 6.24 -0.75 7.85
N ASP A 549 4.95 -0.78 7.51
CA ASP A 549 4.47 -1.29 6.22
C ASP A 549 4.96 -0.41 5.05
N LYS A 550 5.20 0.89 5.30
CA LYS A 550 5.75 1.84 4.32
C LYS A 550 7.19 1.47 3.94
N ALA A 551 8.00 1.02 4.89
CA ALA A 551 9.35 0.53 4.65
C ALA A 551 9.33 -0.76 3.82
N LEU A 552 8.40 -1.68 4.07
CA LEU A 552 8.26 -2.89 3.24
C LEU A 552 7.89 -2.57 1.78
N LEU A 553 7.06 -1.54 1.57
CA LEU A 553 6.72 -1.05 0.22
C LEU A 553 7.91 -0.40 -0.52
N SER A 554 9.04 -0.16 0.15
CA SER A 554 10.26 0.34 -0.50
C SER A 554 11.08 -0.75 -1.21
N ILE A 555 10.76 -2.03 -0.97
CA ILE A 555 11.45 -3.20 -1.52
C ILE A 555 10.61 -3.85 -2.62
N HIS A 556 11.25 -4.23 -3.73
CA HIS A 556 10.62 -5.02 -4.78
C HIS A 556 10.85 -6.51 -4.54
N PHE A 557 9.81 -7.28 -4.20
CA PHE A 557 9.94 -8.72 -3.94
C PHE A 557 9.76 -9.55 -5.22
N HIS A 558 10.60 -10.58 -5.41
CA HIS A 558 10.62 -11.44 -6.59
C HIS A 558 10.60 -12.91 -6.21
N ASP A 559 9.58 -13.65 -6.66
CA ASP A 559 9.48 -15.09 -6.45
C ASP A 559 10.44 -15.84 -7.38
N LEU A 560 11.36 -16.61 -6.79
CA LEU A 560 12.30 -17.46 -7.51
C LEU A 560 11.74 -18.84 -7.88
N GLY A 561 10.45 -19.10 -7.68
CA GLY A 561 9.70 -20.23 -8.26
C GLY A 561 10.42 -21.58 -8.20
N ILE A 562 10.35 -22.26 -7.06
CA ILE A 562 11.03 -23.55 -6.86
C ILE A 562 10.06 -24.73 -6.96
N SER A 563 10.58 -25.91 -7.29
CA SER A 563 9.82 -27.15 -7.36
C SER A 563 9.18 -27.49 -6.02
N THR A 564 8.11 -28.29 -6.06
CA THR A 564 7.51 -28.85 -4.85
C THR A 564 8.49 -29.79 -4.16
N TYR A 565 8.55 -29.69 -2.84
CA TYR A 565 9.35 -30.53 -1.97
C TYR A 565 8.48 -31.00 -0.80
N VAL A 566 8.90 -32.09 -0.16
CA VAL A 566 8.26 -32.61 1.05
C VAL A 566 9.31 -32.64 2.15
N SER A 567 9.13 -31.78 3.15
CA SER A 567 9.94 -31.80 4.36
C SER A 567 9.36 -32.80 5.37
N PRO A 568 10.17 -33.69 5.97
CA PRO A 568 9.69 -34.49 7.10
C PRO A 568 9.35 -33.60 8.30
N PRO A 569 8.53 -34.08 9.26
CA PRO A 569 8.29 -33.34 10.50
C PRO A 569 9.59 -33.23 11.32
N PRO A 570 9.75 -32.17 12.13
CA PRO A 570 10.87 -32.08 13.06
C PRO A 570 10.87 -33.22 14.07
N ASP A 571 12.03 -33.81 14.34
CA ASP A 571 12.21 -34.87 15.33
C ASP A 571 13.11 -34.41 16.49
N PRO A 572 12.55 -34.03 17.66
CA PRO A 572 13.36 -33.64 18.82
C PRO A 572 14.07 -34.83 19.49
N THR A 573 13.83 -36.06 19.05
CA THR A 573 14.49 -37.27 19.54
C THR A 573 15.65 -37.72 18.64
N ALA A 574 15.86 -37.06 17.50
CA ALA A 574 16.97 -37.35 16.61
C ALA A 574 18.33 -37.25 17.34
N ASP A 575 19.29 -38.09 16.92
CA ASP A 575 20.64 -38.12 17.47
C ASP A 575 21.39 -36.80 17.25
N SER A 576 21.14 -36.14 16.11
CA SER A 576 21.64 -34.80 15.83
C SER A 576 20.53 -33.76 16.04
N PRO A 577 20.78 -32.67 16.78
CA PRO A 577 19.81 -31.59 16.96
C PRO A 577 19.77 -30.60 15.78
N PHE A 578 20.55 -30.84 14.72
CA PHE A 578 20.56 -30.01 13.53
C PHE A 578 19.25 -30.16 12.74
N PRO A 579 18.69 -29.08 12.16
CA PRO A 579 17.37 -29.11 11.50
C PRO A 579 17.40 -29.72 10.09
N SER A 580 17.82 -30.98 9.98
CA SER A 580 17.94 -31.70 8.69
C SER A 580 16.61 -31.89 7.97
N HIS A 581 15.47 -31.73 8.66
CA HIS A 581 14.15 -31.77 8.02
C HIS A 581 13.93 -30.65 6.98
N LEU A 582 14.80 -29.64 6.97
CA LEU A 582 14.82 -28.56 5.97
C LEU A 582 15.70 -28.85 4.74
N MET A 583 16.49 -29.93 4.74
CA MET A 583 17.35 -30.28 3.60
C MET A 583 16.59 -30.33 2.25
N PRO A 584 15.38 -30.94 2.14
CA PRO A 584 14.65 -30.97 0.88
C PRO A 584 14.30 -29.59 0.31
N LEU A 585 14.01 -28.61 1.18
CA LEU A 585 13.78 -27.21 0.76
C LEU A 585 15.06 -26.62 0.18
N TRP A 586 16.19 -26.81 0.86
CA TRP A 586 17.48 -26.24 0.45
C TRP A 586 17.98 -26.85 -0.86
N GLU A 587 17.76 -28.14 -1.07
CA GLU A 587 18.06 -28.82 -2.34
C GLU A 587 17.22 -28.26 -3.48
N ALA A 588 15.88 -28.25 -3.33
CA ALA A 588 14.96 -27.71 -4.33
C ALA A 588 15.27 -26.24 -4.67
N TYR A 589 15.54 -25.42 -3.65
CA TYR A 589 15.94 -24.03 -3.85
C TYR A 589 17.17 -23.90 -4.74
N THR A 590 18.22 -24.66 -4.45
CA THR A 590 19.46 -24.54 -5.23
C THR A 590 19.40 -25.17 -6.61
N ALA A 591 18.51 -26.13 -6.82
CA ALA A 591 18.26 -26.71 -8.14
C ALA A 591 17.56 -25.70 -9.07
N ASP A 592 16.58 -24.96 -8.54
CA ASP A 592 15.62 -24.25 -9.40
C ASP A 592 15.80 -22.73 -9.41
N ALA A 593 16.29 -22.12 -8.33
CA ALA A 593 16.30 -20.66 -8.17
C ALA A 593 17.23 -19.93 -9.15
N ARG A 594 18.17 -20.65 -9.78
CA ARG A 594 19.20 -20.08 -10.66
C ARG A 594 18.61 -19.42 -11.91
N ALA A 595 17.75 -20.12 -12.63
CA ALA A 595 17.15 -19.62 -13.87
C ALA A 595 16.27 -18.36 -13.67
N PRO A 596 15.33 -18.31 -12.71
CA PRO A 596 14.54 -17.11 -12.45
C PRO A 596 15.39 -15.96 -11.91
N LEU A 597 16.43 -16.24 -11.12
CA LEU A 597 17.36 -15.21 -10.68
C LEU A 597 18.13 -14.61 -11.88
N SER A 598 18.63 -15.46 -12.79
CA SER A 598 19.28 -15.02 -14.03
C SER A 598 18.36 -14.09 -14.84
N ALA A 599 17.10 -14.46 -15.04
CA ALA A 599 16.15 -13.65 -15.79
C ALA A 599 15.88 -12.28 -15.15
N LEU A 600 15.76 -12.23 -13.82
CA LEU A 600 15.65 -10.98 -13.08
C LEU A 600 16.90 -10.11 -13.28
N LEU A 601 18.07 -10.70 -13.14
CA LEU A 601 19.35 -10.00 -13.29
C LEU A 601 19.56 -9.45 -14.70
N ASP A 602 19.23 -10.20 -15.75
CA ASP A 602 19.30 -9.73 -17.14
C ASP A 602 18.39 -8.51 -17.37
N LYS A 603 17.16 -8.55 -16.83
CA LYS A 603 16.20 -7.44 -16.92
C LYS A 603 16.74 -6.17 -16.23
N LEU A 604 17.32 -6.32 -15.04
CA LEU A 604 17.86 -5.19 -14.29
C LEU A 604 19.15 -4.65 -14.92
N SER A 605 20.01 -5.54 -15.42
CA SER A 605 21.25 -5.16 -16.11
C SER A 605 20.99 -4.24 -17.29
N ALA A 606 19.88 -4.45 -18.01
CA ALA A 606 19.47 -3.61 -19.14
C ALA A 606 18.96 -2.21 -18.74
N SER A 607 18.58 -1.99 -17.48
CA SER A 607 17.91 -0.75 -17.02
C SER A 607 18.74 0.09 -16.05
N TYR A 608 19.81 -0.47 -15.47
CA TYR A 608 20.61 0.18 -14.43
C TYR A 608 22.08 0.28 -14.83
N ARG A 609 22.77 1.33 -14.37
CA ARG A 609 24.22 1.50 -14.57
C ARG A 609 25.01 0.33 -14.00
N ARG A 610 24.61 -0.13 -12.80
CA ARG A 610 25.23 -1.24 -12.07
C ARG A 610 24.17 -2.07 -11.35
N VAL A 611 24.35 -3.39 -11.37
CA VAL A 611 23.54 -4.34 -10.60
C VAL A 611 24.42 -4.99 -9.56
N VAL A 612 24.08 -4.77 -8.29
CA VAL A 612 24.82 -5.32 -7.15
C VAL A 612 24.02 -6.45 -6.54
N VAL A 613 24.55 -7.66 -6.55
CA VAL A 613 23.93 -8.83 -5.93
C VAL A 613 24.49 -9.00 -4.53
N VAL A 614 23.65 -8.82 -3.52
CA VAL A 614 24.02 -9.13 -2.13
C VAL A 614 23.42 -10.48 -1.79
N CYS A 615 24.25 -11.52 -1.65
CA CYS A 615 23.76 -12.88 -1.44
C CYS A 615 24.32 -13.49 -0.17
N ASP A 616 23.61 -14.46 0.38
CA ASP A 616 24.16 -15.30 1.43
C ASP A 616 25.39 -16.10 0.91
N THR A 617 26.39 -16.31 1.76
CA THR A 617 27.56 -17.15 1.44
C THR A 617 27.24 -18.54 0.90
N MET A 618 26.09 -19.12 1.28
CA MET A 618 25.62 -20.42 0.78
C MET A 618 25.00 -20.37 -0.63
N ASN A 619 24.74 -19.18 -1.17
CA ASN A 619 24.10 -18.97 -2.47
C ASN A 619 25.12 -18.71 -3.58
N SER A 620 26.05 -19.64 -3.79
CA SER A 620 27.14 -19.49 -4.78
C SER A 620 26.65 -19.22 -6.20
N PHE A 621 25.51 -19.79 -6.59
CA PHE A 621 24.91 -19.57 -7.90
C PHE A 621 24.54 -18.10 -8.15
N ALA A 622 24.20 -17.32 -7.12
CA ALA A 622 23.88 -15.90 -7.27
C ALA A 622 25.13 -15.08 -7.60
N VAL A 623 26.29 -15.47 -7.07
CA VAL A 623 27.58 -14.87 -7.40
C VAL A 623 27.93 -15.16 -8.87
N GLU A 624 27.72 -16.41 -9.31
CA GLU A 624 27.94 -16.82 -10.71
C GLU A 624 27.07 -16.03 -11.69
N GLU A 625 25.79 -15.85 -11.39
CA GLU A 625 24.88 -15.08 -12.25
C GLU A 625 25.21 -13.59 -12.27
N ALA A 626 25.65 -13.02 -11.15
CA ALA A 626 26.12 -11.63 -11.11
C ALA A 626 27.37 -11.42 -11.99
N ALA A 627 28.34 -12.33 -11.89
CA ALA A 627 29.60 -12.26 -12.64
C ALA A 627 29.41 -12.40 -14.16
N ARG A 628 28.29 -12.98 -14.60
CA ARG A 628 27.92 -13.07 -16.02
C ARG A 628 27.51 -11.72 -16.62
N LEU A 629 27.03 -10.78 -15.80
CA LEU A 629 26.53 -9.50 -16.27
C LEU A 629 27.70 -8.54 -16.57
N PRO A 630 27.65 -7.73 -17.64
CA PRO A 630 28.69 -6.77 -17.96
C PRO A 630 28.82 -5.63 -16.92
N ASN A 631 27.77 -5.40 -16.13
CA ASN A 631 27.68 -4.39 -15.08
C ASN A 631 27.29 -4.99 -13.72
N GLY A 632 27.54 -6.29 -13.53
CA GLY A 632 27.24 -7.01 -12.28
C GLY A 632 28.40 -7.04 -11.30
N GLU A 633 28.10 -6.94 -10.01
CA GLU A 633 29.04 -7.10 -8.90
C GLU A 633 28.33 -7.87 -7.77
N ALA A 634 29.00 -8.83 -7.10
CA ALA A 634 28.39 -9.63 -6.05
C ALA A 634 29.11 -9.48 -4.71
N PHE A 635 28.37 -9.27 -3.63
CA PHE A 635 28.87 -9.21 -2.26
C PHE A 635 28.23 -10.32 -1.42
N ALA A 636 29.05 -11.08 -0.71
CA ALA A 636 28.56 -12.11 0.19
C ALA A 636 28.23 -11.51 1.56
N LEU A 637 27.00 -11.66 2.05
CA LEU A 637 26.66 -11.44 3.45
C LEU A 637 26.98 -12.69 4.26
N ASN A 638 27.84 -12.52 5.25
CA ASN A 638 28.07 -13.52 6.28
C ASN A 638 27.02 -13.37 7.40
N CYS A 639 26.16 -14.37 7.54
CA CYS A 639 25.07 -14.36 8.53
C CYS A 639 25.47 -14.90 9.92
N VAL A 640 26.71 -15.39 10.07
CA VAL A 640 27.29 -15.87 11.33
C VAL A 640 28.27 -14.84 11.92
N ALA A 641 28.71 -15.05 13.16
CA ALA A 641 29.73 -14.22 13.81
C ALA A 641 31.03 -14.17 13.00
N VAL A 642 31.68 -12.99 12.89
CA VAL A 642 32.97 -12.85 12.18
C VAL A 642 34.06 -13.66 12.87
N SER A 643 34.01 -13.74 14.18
CA SER A 643 34.90 -14.56 15.00
C SER A 643 34.95 -16.02 14.59
N LEU A 644 33.84 -16.61 14.13
CA LEU A 644 33.81 -18.00 13.63
C LEU A 644 34.66 -18.16 12.35
N LEU A 645 34.70 -17.14 11.50
CA LEU A 645 35.54 -17.14 10.29
C LEU A 645 37.01 -16.84 10.60
N ALA A 646 37.27 -15.99 11.60
CA ALA A 646 38.59 -15.46 11.91
C ALA A 646 39.38 -16.35 12.89
N MET A 647 38.74 -17.25 13.63
CA MET A 647 39.32 -17.94 14.78
C MET A 647 40.62 -18.72 14.51
N HIS A 648 40.79 -19.23 13.29
CA HIS A 648 42.00 -19.97 12.89
C HIS A 648 42.97 -19.13 12.03
N MET A 649 42.66 -17.87 11.78
CA MET A 649 43.48 -16.99 10.94
C MET A 649 44.61 -16.30 11.72
N ALA A 650 44.39 -16.05 13.02
CA ALA A 650 45.39 -15.45 13.88
C ALA A 650 46.64 -16.36 14.03
N PRO A 651 47.87 -15.85 13.85
CA PRO A 651 49.10 -16.63 14.00
C PRO A 651 49.16 -17.33 15.37
N GLY A 652 49.30 -18.65 15.33
CA GLY A 652 49.29 -19.47 16.52
C GLY A 652 48.00 -19.37 17.33
N HIS A 653 46.85 -18.98 16.78
CA HIS A 653 45.57 -18.94 17.50
C HIS A 653 45.58 -18.08 18.78
N TRP A 654 46.32 -16.96 18.79
CA TRP A 654 46.44 -16.10 19.98
C TRP A 654 45.08 -15.58 20.46
N LEU A 655 44.17 -15.24 19.54
CA LEU A 655 42.80 -14.81 19.86
C LEU A 655 42.05 -15.81 20.74
N LEU A 656 42.23 -17.11 20.50
CA LEU A 656 41.60 -18.16 21.29
C LEU A 656 42.28 -18.34 22.64
N ARG A 657 43.62 -18.39 22.65
CA ARG A 657 44.39 -18.62 23.88
C ARG A 657 44.28 -17.49 24.89
N GLU A 658 44.38 -16.25 24.44
CA GLU A 658 44.38 -15.08 25.32
C GLU A 658 43.00 -14.81 25.92
N ASN A 659 41.94 -15.29 25.26
CA ASN A 659 40.56 -15.14 25.71
C ASN A 659 39.94 -16.43 26.30
N ASP A 660 40.74 -17.49 26.47
CA ASP A 660 40.31 -18.80 26.99
C ASP A 660 39.09 -19.38 26.24
N LEU A 661 39.09 -19.25 24.91
CA LEU A 661 38.00 -19.72 24.05
C LEU A 661 38.28 -21.13 23.54
N HIS A 662 37.27 -22.00 23.62
CA HIS A 662 37.32 -23.35 23.11
C HIS A 662 36.49 -23.49 21.83
N TYR A 663 37.14 -23.98 20.78
CA TYR A 663 36.45 -24.34 19.55
C TYR A 663 35.78 -25.70 19.70
N VAL A 664 34.49 -25.73 19.38
CA VAL A 664 33.72 -26.96 19.25
C VAL A 664 33.78 -27.40 17.77
N PRO A 665 34.21 -28.63 17.45
CA PRO A 665 34.24 -29.09 16.06
C PRO A 665 32.85 -29.12 15.40
N MET A 666 32.76 -28.65 14.16
CA MET A 666 31.52 -28.59 13.36
C MET A 666 30.78 -29.93 13.24
N GLU A 667 31.51 -31.04 13.25
CA GLU A 667 30.99 -32.41 13.22
C GLU A 667 30.00 -32.70 14.36
N THR A 668 30.10 -31.95 15.46
CA THR A 668 29.29 -32.20 16.64
C THR A 668 27.90 -31.57 16.54
N TYR A 669 27.74 -30.48 15.78
CA TYR A 669 26.52 -29.66 15.74
C TYR A 669 25.90 -29.48 14.35
N MET A 670 26.51 -30.04 13.30
CA MET A 670 25.99 -30.12 11.92
C MET A 670 26.04 -31.57 11.43
N THR A 671 25.08 -31.97 10.59
CA THR A 671 25.12 -33.28 9.94
C THR A 671 26.14 -33.33 8.81
N GLU A 672 26.69 -34.52 8.53
CA GLU A 672 27.56 -34.74 7.36
C GLU A 672 26.90 -34.30 6.05
N GLU A 673 25.62 -34.62 5.89
CA GLU A 673 24.81 -34.22 4.73
C GLU A 673 24.82 -32.69 4.51
N PHE A 674 24.58 -31.91 5.57
CA PHE A 674 24.60 -30.45 5.47
C PHE A 674 26.02 -29.92 5.24
N LYS A 675 27.04 -30.52 5.87
CA LYS A 675 28.44 -30.12 5.64
C LYS A 675 28.87 -30.35 4.20
N ASP A 676 28.49 -31.47 3.60
CA ASP A 676 28.75 -31.74 2.18
C ASP A 676 28.01 -30.73 1.30
N TYR A 677 26.73 -30.49 1.58
CA TYR A 677 25.91 -29.50 0.90
C TYR A 677 26.54 -28.09 0.95
N ALA A 678 26.97 -27.64 2.13
CA ALA A 678 27.57 -26.32 2.36
C ALA A 678 28.98 -26.22 1.77
N SER A 679 29.81 -27.24 1.93
CA SER A 679 31.21 -27.24 1.46
C SER A 679 31.33 -27.25 -0.06
N GLN A 680 30.40 -27.88 -0.77
CA GLN A 680 30.36 -27.82 -2.24
C GLN A 680 30.09 -26.38 -2.73
N ARG A 681 29.18 -25.67 -2.07
CA ARG A 681 28.76 -24.31 -2.42
C ARG A 681 29.77 -23.25 -1.98
N ALA A 682 30.34 -23.38 -0.79
CA ALA A 682 31.38 -22.47 -0.30
C ALA A 682 32.63 -22.48 -1.19
N ARG A 683 33.04 -23.65 -1.71
CA ARG A 683 34.16 -23.77 -2.66
C ARG A 683 33.89 -23.05 -3.98
N ALA A 684 32.67 -23.14 -4.50
CA ALA A 684 32.26 -22.40 -5.69
C ALA A 684 32.34 -20.88 -5.46
N SER A 685 31.75 -20.37 -4.37
CA SER A 685 31.80 -18.95 -4.00
C SER A 685 33.22 -18.39 -3.84
N GLN A 686 34.12 -19.13 -3.19
CA GLN A 686 35.50 -18.68 -2.94
C GLN A 686 36.32 -18.50 -4.22
N SER A 687 36.06 -19.31 -5.25
CA SER A 687 36.74 -19.24 -6.55
C SER A 687 36.29 -18.07 -7.43
N ILE A 688 35.06 -17.56 -7.22
CA ILE A 688 34.40 -16.58 -8.10
C ILE A 688 34.36 -15.17 -7.51
N LEU A 689 34.49 -15.00 -6.18
CA LEU A 689 34.57 -13.69 -5.50
C LEU A 689 35.90 -12.93 -5.75
N SER A 690 36.45 -13.04 -6.96
CA SER A 690 37.61 -12.30 -7.46
C SER A 690 37.26 -10.81 -7.59
N GLY A 691 37.42 -10.05 -6.50
CA GLY A 691 37.42 -8.56 -6.52
C GLY A 691 36.32 -7.87 -5.71
N ALA A 692 35.35 -8.60 -5.15
CA ALA A 692 34.27 -8.01 -4.36
C ALA A 692 34.40 -8.30 -2.85
N GLY A 693 33.79 -7.43 -2.03
CA GLY A 693 33.89 -7.45 -0.58
C GLY A 693 32.94 -8.43 0.12
N ILE A 694 33.19 -8.67 1.41
CA ILE A 694 32.31 -9.41 2.32
C ILE A 694 31.58 -8.42 3.21
N LEU A 695 30.28 -8.59 3.35
CA LEU A 695 29.43 -7.89 4.29
C LEU A 695 29.30 -8.77 5.54
N ALA A 696 29.39 -8.18 6.73
CA ALA A 696 29.20 -8.90 7.97
C ALA A 696 28.29 -8.12 8.91
N ASN A 697 27.30 -8.82 9.49
CA ASN A 697 26.53 -8.31 10.62
C ASN A 697 27.38 -8.34 11.90
N ALA A 698 28.44 -7.54 11.90
CA ALA A 698 29.42 -7.46 12.97
C ALA A 698 29.61 -6.01 13.41
N CYS A 699 29.93 -5.84 14.68
CA CYS A 699 30.17 -4.54 15.30
C CYS A 699 31.47 -4.61 16.10
N ARG A 700 32.30 -3.56 16.00
CA ARG A 700 33.59 -3.51 16.70
C ARG A 700 33.46 -3.64 18.22
N ALA A 701 32.36 -3.16 18.80
CA ALA A 701 32.10 -3.27 20.24
C ALA A 701 32.01 -4.73 20.72
N LEU A 702 31.64 -5.65 19.84
CA LEU A 702 31.55 -7.09 20.14
C LEU A 702 32.78 -7.83 19.61
N GLU A 703 33.16 -7.64 18.34
CA GLU A 703 34.11 -8.52 17.64
C GLU A 703 35.38 -7.81 17.16
N GLY A 704 35.76 -6.66 17.73
CA GLY A 704 36.85 -5.80 17.23
C GLY A 704 38.14 -6.53 16.82
N ASP A 705 38.73 -7.32 17.71
CA ASP A 705 39.98 -8.03 17.43
C ASP A 705 39.84 -9.08 16.32
N PHE A 706 38.68 -9.75 16.25
CA PHE A 706 38.38 -10.72 15.19
C PHE A 706 38.13 -10.04 13.83
N ILE A 707 37.46 -8.88 13.84
CA ILE A 707 37.25 -8.05 12.65
C ILE A 707 38.60 -7.62 12.07
N ASP A 708 39.54 -7.19 12.91
CA ASP A 708 40.85 -6.74 12.46
C ASP A 708 41.65 -7.88 11.80
N VAL A 709 41.73 -9.05 12.44
CA VAL A 709 42.42 -10.23 11.85
C VAL A 709 41.74 -10.70 10.55
N PHE A 710 40.41 -10.68 10.49
CA PHE A 710 39.69 -11.08 9.28
C PHE A 710 39.88 -10.08 8.14
N ALA A 711 39.80 -8.79 8.44
CA ALA A 711 40.01 -7.72 7.46
C ALA A 711 41.43 -7.74 6.90
N GLU A 712 42.46 -7.94 7.74
CA GLU A 712 43.85 -8.09 7.29
C GLU A 712 44.04 -9.28 6.36
N THR A 713 43.45 -10.43 6.71
CA THR A 713 43.53 -11.65 5.90
C THR A 713 42.84 -11.47 4.55
N LEU A 714 41.67 -10.83 4.53
CA LEU A 714 40.95 -10.50 3.29
C LEU A 714 41.71 -9.49 2.43
N ALA A 715 42.30 -8.46 3.05
CA ALA A 715 43.09 -7.44 2.36
C ALA A 715 44.33 -8.03 1.69
N ALA A 716 45.00 -9.01 2.33
CA ALA A 716 46.10 -9.76 1.72
C ALA A 716 45.67 -10.53 0.46
N GLY A 717 44.40 -10.92 0.39
CA GLY A 717 43.77 -11.53 -0.79
C GLY A 717 43.09 -10.54 -1.74
N GLY A 718 43.25 -9.22 -1.55
CA GLY A 718 42.63 -8.18 -2.40
C GLY A 718 41.13 -7.98 -2.18
N LYS A 719 40.57 -8.43 -1.05
CA LYS A 719 39.15 -8.32 -0.71
C LYS A 719 38.93 -7.33 0.43
N LYS A 720 37.75 -6.72 0.50
CA LYS A 720 37.37 -5.78 1.58
C LYS A 720 36.30 -6.41 2.49
N LEU A 721 36.42 -6.18 3.79
CA LEU A 721 35.36 -6.45 4.76
C LEU A 721 34.55 -5.16 4.99
N PHE A 722 33.23 -5.28 5.09
CA PHE A 722 32.31 -4.24 5.53
C PHE A 722 31.57 -4.74 6.78
N ALA A 723 31.96 -4.24 7.95
CA ALA A 723 31.29 -4.50 9.22
C ALA A 723 30.09 -3.55 9.38
N ILE A 724 28.91 -4.02 8.95
CA ILE A 724 27.69 -3.22 8.80
C ILE A 724 26.67 -3.46 9.93
N GLY A 725 27.01 -4.25 10.93
CA GLY A 725 26.11 -4.57 12.05
C GLY A 725 25.97 -3.42 13.06
N PRO A 726 24.92 -3.43 13.90
CA PRO A 726 23.80 -4.36 13.88
C PRO A 726 22.83 -4.10 12.71
N LEU A 727 22.36 -5.16 12.06
CA LEU A 727 21.33 -5.06 11.02
C LEU A 727 19.91 -4.88 11.59
N ASN A 728 19.64 -5.38 12.79
CA ASN A 728 18.35 -5.16 13.43
C ASN A 728 18.13 -3.67 13.75
N PRO A 729 16.89 -3.15 13.64
CA PRO A 729 16.57 -1.81 14.11
C PRO A 729 16.96 -1.61 15.57
N LEU A 730 17.46 -0.41 15.89
CA LEU A 730 17.73 0.02 17.25
C LEU A 730 16.50 0.75 17.76
N LEU A 731 15.67 0.05 18.55
CA LEU A 731 14.42 0.61 19.06
C LEU A 731 14.68 1.48 20.28
N ASN A 732 14.03 2.65 20.35
CA ASN A 732 14.10 3.51 21.52
C ASN A 732 13.19 3.00 22.63
N THR A 733 13.67 3.02 23.87
CA THR A 733 12.85 2.72 25.05
C THR A 733 11.81 3.85 25.23
N GLY A 734 10.55 3.61 24.86
CA GLY A 734 9.43 4.51 25.17
C GLY A 734 8.70 5.17 23.99
N SER A 735 9.09 4.92 22.73
CA SER A 735 8.29 5.34 21.58
C SER A 735 7.25 4.27 21.23
N SER A 736 6.11 4.27 21.92
CA SER A 736 4.92 3.58 21.43
C SER A 736 4.37 4.36 20.23
N GLU A 737 4.88 4.10 19.03
CA GLU A 737 4.25 4.63 17.83
C GLU A 737 2.88 3.96 17.66
N GLN A 738 1.83 4.78 17.82
CA GLN A 738 0.44 4.42 17.60
C GLN A 738 0.23 4.13 16.11
N GLY A 739 0.10 2.85 15.76
CA GLY A 739 -0.16 2.48 14.37
C GLY A 739 -0.24 0.99 14.05
N ARG A 740 0.43 0.10 14.81
CA ARG A 740 0.25 -1.36 14.66
C ARG A 740 -0.62 -1.93 15.78
N ARG A 741 -1.35 -3.01 15.48
CA ARG A 741 -1.92 -3.88 16.51
C ARG A 741 -0.75 -4.39 17.35
N GLN A 742 -0.51 -3.80 18.52
CA GLN A 742 0.50 -4.29 19.46
C GLN A 742 0.15 -5.74 19.81
N HIS A 743 1.14 -6.64 19.70
CA HIS A 743 0.97 -8.02 20.13
C HIS A 743 0.62 -8.01 21.62
N GLU A 744 -0.36 -8.80 22.05
CA GLU A 744 -0.87 -8.81 23.44
C GLU A 744 0.22 -9.01 24.52
N CYS A 745 1.34 -9.61 24.16
CA CYS A 745 2.49 -9.76 25.05
C CYS A 745 3.15 -8.43 25.44
N LEU A 746 3.08 -7.41 24.58
CA LEU A 746 3.63 -6.09 24.86
C LEU A 746 2.77 -5.37 25.92
N ASP A 747 1.44 -5.44 25.81
CA ASP A 747 0.52 -4.95 26.84
C ASP A 747 0.73 -5.65 28.19
N TRP A 748 1.09 -6.94 28.15
CA TRP A 748 1.44 -7.68 29.36
C TRP A 748 2.77 -7.19 29.95
N LEU A 749 3.78 -6.92 29.12
CA LEU A 749 5.09 -6.37 29.52
C LEU A 749 4.97 -4.97 30.13
N ASP A 750 4.11 -4.11 29.59
CA ASP A 750 3.85 -2.75 30.10
C ASP A 750 3.38 -2.74 31.56
N ARG A 751 2.76 -3.84 32.02
CA ARG A 751 2.26 -4.02 33.38
C ARG A 751 3.29 -4.60 34.34
N GLN A 752 4.47 -4.99 33.84
CA GLN A 752 5.50 -5.59 34.66
C GLN A 752 6.49 -4.55 35.20
N PRO A 753 7.09 -4.78 36.39
CA PRO A 753 8.16 -3.93 36.88
C PRO A 753 9.36 -3.88 35.91
N PRO A 754 10.11 -2.76 35.85
CA PRO A 754 11.37 -2.67 35.11
C PRO A 754 12.34 -3.79 35.51
N ASP A 755 13.10 -4.30 34.53
CA ASP A 755 14.12 -5.33 34.70
C ASP A 755 13.66 -6.55 35.54
N SER A 756 12.44 -7.04 35.31
CA SER A 756 11.85 -8.13 36.10
C SER A 756 11.43 -9.38 35.33
N VAL A 757 11.41 -9.34 33.99
CA VAL A 757 10.89 -10.42 33.14
C VAL A 757 12.02 -11.17 32.44
N LEU A 758 12.06 -12.49 32.59
CA LEU A 758 12.90 -13.39 31.81
C LEU A 758 12.23 -13.71 30.47
N TYR A 759 12.86 -13.36 29.36
CA TYR A 759 12.42 -13.82 28.05
C TYR A 759 13.08 -15.16 27.70
N VAL A 760 12.33 -16.14 27.21
CA VAL A 760 12.81 -17.50 26.86
C VAL A 760 12.40 -17.84 25.43
N SER A 761 13.39 -18.02 24.54
CA SER A 761 13.16 -18.39 23.13
C SER A 761 14.38 -19.12 22.55
N PHE A 762 14.14 -20.28 21.93
CA PHE A 762 15.19 -21.13 21.36
C PHE A 762 15.25 -21.07 19.83
N GLY A 763 14.84 -19.95 19.24
CA GLY A 763 14.95 -19.72 17.81
C GLY A 763 13.83 -20.38 17.01
N THR A 764 14.12 -20.72 15.76
CA THR A 764 13.06 -21.01 14.76
C THR A 764 13.00 -22.43 14.27
N THR A 765 14.12 -23.14 14.33
CA THR A 765 14.28 -24.49 13.79
C THR A 765 14.56 -25.53 14.87
N SER A 766 14.52 -25.14 16.15
CA SER A 766 14.78 -26.02 17.28
C SER A 766 13.47 -26.52 17.89
N SER A 767 13.46 -27.79 18.30
CA SER A 767 12.38 -28.39 19.08
C SER A 767 12.95 -29.03 20.35
N LEU A 768 12.18 -28.99 21.43
CA LEU A 768 12.55 -29.59 22.71
C LEU A 768 11.85 -30.94 22.90
N ARG A 769 12.53 -31.86 23.59
CA ARG A 769 11.93 -33.12 24.06
C ARG A 769 10.88 -32.84 25.14
N VAL A 770 9.86 -33.70 25.24
CA VAL A 770 8.74 -33.52 26.20
C VAL A 770 9.26 -33.46 27.64
N GLU A 771 10.26 -34.27 27.95
CA GLU A 771 10.93 -34.31 29.24
C GLU A 771 11.61 -32.97 29.54
N GLN A 772 12.31 -32.39 28.56
CA GLN A 772 12.96 -31.09 28.75
C GLN A 772 11.95 -29.94 28.90
N VAL A 773 10.82 -30.00 28.19
CA VAL A 773 9.71 -29.03 28.36
C VAL A 773 9.14 -29.09 29.77
N ALA A 774 8.98 -30.29 30.34
CA ALA A 774 8.49 -30.48 31.71
C ALA A 774 9.48 -29.90 32.75
N GLU A 775 10.78 -30.15 32.58
CA GLU A 775 11.82 -29.57 33.45
C GLU A 775 11.87 -28.03 33.35
N PHE A 776 11.72 -27.46 32.14
CA PHE A 776 11.63 -26.01 31.96
C PHE A 776 10.42 -25.40 32.67
N ALA A 777 9.23 -26.01 32.49
CA ALA A 777 8.02 -25.56 33.16
C ALA A 777 8.17 -25.63 34.70
N ALA A 778 8.76 -26.71 35.21
CA ALA A 778 9.05 -26.86 36.64
C ALA A 778 10.04 -25.79 37.15
N ALA A 779 11.10 -25.49 36.39
CA ALA A 779 12.10 -24.48 36.75
C ALA A 779 11.52 -23.06 36.75
N LEU A 780 10.81 -22.67 35.69
CA LEU A 780 10.18 -21.35 35.57
C LEU A 780 9.20 -21.12 36.71
N ARG A 781 8.33 -22.10 37.01
CA ARG A 781 7.40 -22.04 38.14
C ARG A 781 8.11 -21.89 39.49
N SER A 782 9.18 -22.65 39.70
CA SER A 782 9.88 -22.69 41.00
C SER A 782 10.79 -21.48 41.23
N SER A 783 11.30 -20.87 40.15
CA SER A 783 12.17 -19.68 40.19
C SER A 783 11.46 -18.42 40.71
N LYS A 784 10.12 -18.40 40.69
CA LYS A 784 9.26 -17.24 41.04
C LYS A 784 9.58 -15.96 40.24
N GLN A 785 10.36 -16.06 39.17
CA GLN A 785 10.62 -14.96 38.26
C GLN A 785 9.45 -14.78 37.30
N ARG A 786 9.23 -13.54 36.84
CA ARG A 786 8.28 -13.31 35.75
C ARG A 786 8.90 -13.76 34.45
N PHE A 787 8.11 -14.29 33.52
CA PHE A 787 8.67 -14.76 32.26
C PHE A 787 7.72 -14.61 31.07
N ILE A 788 8.32 -14.50 29.89
CA ILE A 788 7.67 -14.80 28.62
C ILE A 788 8.39 -16.00 28.03
N TRP A 789 7.66 -17.05 27.68
CA TRP A 789 8.20 -18.26 27.07
C TRP A 789 7.57 -18.52 25.72
N VAL A 790 8.38 -18.45 24.66
CA VAL A 790 7.96 -18.84 23.31
C VAL A 790 8.14 -20.35 23.18
N MET A 791 7.02 -21.06 23.08
CA MET A 791 6.97 -22.52 22.95
C MET A 791 6.27 -22.90 21.67
N ARG A 792 7.05 -23.26 20.66
CA ARG A 792 6.55 -23.63 19.33
C ARG A 792 7.31 -24.82 18.78
N ASP A 793 6.69 -25.51 17.84
CA ASP A 793 7.37 -26.53 17.04
C ASP A 793 8.34 -25.85 16.05
N ALA A 794 9.38 -26.58 15.65
CA ALA A 794 10.35 -26.08 14.69
C ALA A 794 9.69 -25.82 13.33
N ASP A 795 10.09 -24.74 12.66
CA ASP A 795 9.59 -24.40 11.34
C ASP A 795 9.78 -25.57 10.37
N ARG A 796 8.73 -25.89 9.60
CA ARG A 796 8.81 -26.76 8.42
C ARG A 796 9.24 -25.96 7.20
N GLY A 797 9.59 -26.65 6.10
CA GLY A 797 10.03 -26.00 4.87
C GLY A 797 9.01 -24.99 4.30
N ASN A 798 7.71 -25.18 4.53
CA ASN A 798 6.67 -24.18 4.27
C ASN A 798 5.75 -24.03 5.49
N ILE A 799 5.77 -22.85 6.13
CA ILE A 799 5.00 -22.58 7.35
C ILE A 799 3.49 -22.36 7.10
N PHE A 800 3.06 -22.24 5.84
CA PHE A 800 1.66 -21.97 5.46
C PHE A 800 0.88 -23.22 5.05
N THR A 801 1.56 -24.34 4.80
CA THR A 801 0.92 -25.63 4.47
C THR A 801 0.59 -26.46 5.69
N ASP A 802 0.87 -25.94 6.88
CA ASP A 802 0.44 -26.55 8.13
C ASP A 802 -1.03 -26.18 8.36
N THR A 803 -1.94 -27.02 7.84
CA THR A 803 -3.32 -27.02 8.30
C THR A 803 -3.26 -27.43 9.76
N GLY A 804 -3.55 -26.52 10.69
CA GLY A 804 -3.51 -26.72 12.14
C GLY A 804 -4.48 -27.78 12.69
N GLU A 805 -4.52 -28.97 12.08
CA GLU A 805 -5.33 -30.12 12.45
C GLU A 805 -4.67 -30.98 13.54
N GLY A 806 -3.54 -30.54 14.11
CA GLY A 806 -2.92 -31.16 15.28
C GLY A 806 -2.80 -30.17 16.44
N GLU A 807 -3.35 -30.52 17.61
CA GLU A 807 -2.97 -29.85 18.86
C GLU A 807 -1.44 -29.94 19.03
N SER A 808 -0.79 -28.87 19.49
CA SER A 808 0.63 -28.93 19.87
C SER A 808 0.86 -30.16 20.75
N ARG A 809 1.95 -30.90 20.50
CA ARG A 809 2.34 -32.07 21.33
C ARG A 809 2.45 -31.75 22.83
N HIS A 810 2.49 -30.46 23.19
CA HIS A 810 2.55 -29.97 24.56
C HIS A 810 1.27 -29.25 25.02
N ALA A 811 0.20 -29.20 24.22
CA ALA A 811 -0.99 -28.38 24.47
C ALA A 811 -1.60 -28.56 25.86
N LYS A 812 -1.73 -29.80 26.32
CA LYS A 812 -2.24 -30.11 27.67
C LYS A 812 -1.32 -29.58 28.77
N LEU A 813 -0.02 -29.84 28.66
CA LEU A 813 0.98 -29.38 29.64
C LEU A 813 1.04 -27.86 29.69
N LEU A 814 1.02 -27.19 28.54
CA LEU A 814 1.05 -25.73 28.46
C LEU A 814 -0.23 -25.10 28.98
N SER A 815 -1.40 -25.69 28.74
CA SER A 815 -2.68 -25.22 29.30
C SER A 815 -2.69 -25.27 30.83
N GLU A 816 -2.21 -26.37 31.41
CA GLU A 816 -2.09 -26.50 32.87
C GLU A 816 -1.05 -25.53 33.44
N PHE A 817 0.09 -25.39 32.76
CA PHE A 817 1.16 -24.50 33.16
C PHE A 817 0.74 -23.03 33.13
N SER A 818 0.11 -22.57 32.04
CA SER A 818 -0.37 -21.19 31.90
C SER A 818 -1.36 -20.81 33.01
N LYS A 819 -2.24 -21.73 33.45
CA LYS A 819 -3.13 -21.50 34.60
C LYS A 819 -2.37 -21.38 35.91
N GLN A 820 -1.30 -22.16 36.09
CA GLN A 820 -0.49 -22.13 37.31
C GLN A 820 0.39 -20.88 37.41
N THR A 821 0.70 -20.23 36.29
CA THR A 821 1.58 -19.05 36.23
C THR A 821 0.84 -17.77 35.87
N GLU A 822 -0.50 -17.76 35.94
CA GLU A 822 -1.32 -16.60 35.60
C GLU A 822 -0.87 -15.35 36.40
N GLY A 823 -0.68 -14.23 35.70
CA GLY A 823 -0.19 -12.97 36.27
C GLY A 823 1.32 -12.88 36.46
N THR A 824 2.06 -14.00 36.44
CA THR A 824 3.54 -14.02 36.54
C THR A 824 4.24 -14.50 35.28
N GLY A 825 3.57 -15.29 34.44
CA GLY A 825 4.16 -15.87 33.23
C GLY A 825 3.21 -15.82 32.05
N LEU A 826 3.76 -15.62 30.85
CA LEU A 826 3.05 -15.66 29.58
C LEU A 826 3.70 -16.69 28.65
N VAL A 827 2.90 -17.60 28.08
CA VAL A 827 3.36 -18.58 27.10
C VAL A 827 2.82 -18.20 25.73
N ILE A 828 3.71 -18.09 24.74
CA ILE A 828 3.35 -17.77 23.35
C ILE A 828 3.59 -19.02 22.51
N THR A 829 2.54 -19.55 21.89
CA THR A 829 2.62 -20.73 21.00
C THR A 829 2.81 -20.38 19.53
N GLY A 830 2.57 -19.12 19.18
CA GLY A 830 2.80 -18.55 17.84
C GLY A 830 4.14 -17.82 17.70
N TRP A 831 4.20 -16.91 16.73
CA TRP A 831 5.33 -16.00 16.57
C TRP A 831 5.30 -14.89 17.63
N ALA A 832 6.47 -14.49 18.14
CA ALA A 832 6.60 -13.43 19.13
C ALA A 832 7.43 -12.26 18.56
N PRO A 833 7.10 -11.00 18.91
CA PRO A 833 7.87 -9.82 18.52
C PRO A 833 9.17 -9.73 19.35
N GLN A 834 10.15 -10.59 19.03
CA GLN A 834 11.34 -10.80 19.86
C GLN A 834 12.15 -9.52 20.06
N LEU A 835 12.35 -8.71 19.02
CA LEU A 835 13.12 -7.47 19.12
C LEU A 835 12.45 -6.47 20.07
N GLU A 836 11.14 -6.30 19.96
CA GLU A 836 10.35 -5.43 20.83
C GLU A 836 10.36 -5.91 22.28
N ILE A 837 10.25 -7.23 22.51
CA ILE A 837 10.38 -7.82 23.86
C ILE A 837 11.78 -7.53 24.44
N LEU A 838 12.85 -7.69 23.66
CA LEU A 838 14.21 -7.42 24.10
C LEU A 838 14.48 -5.93 24.33
N ALA A 839 13.87 -5.05 23.54
CA ALA A 839 13.95 -3.60 23.72
C ALA A 839 13.16 -3.10 24.94
N HIS A 840 12.19 -3.88 25.42
CA HIS A 840 11.30 -3.45 26.49
C HIS A 840 12.03 -3.28 27.85
N GLY A 841 11.65 -2.24 28.59
CA GLY A 841 12.25 -1.89 29.89
C GLY A 841 11.99 -2.91 31.00
N ALA A 842 10.92 -3.70 30.90
CA ALA A 842 10.62 -4.77 31.86
C ALA A 842 11.47 -6.03 31.66
N THR A 843 12.07 -6.24 30.48
CA THR A 843 12.84 -7.44 30.18
C THR A 843 14.20 -7.40 30.88
N ALA A 844 14.45 -8.36 31.77
CA ALA A 844 15.64 -8.43 32.62
C ALA A 844 16.79 -9.20 31.98
N ALA A 845 16.47 -10.31 31.31
CA ALA A 845 17.44 -11.24 30.74
C ALA A 845 16.79 -12.07 29.63
N PHE A 846 17.63 -12.70 28.80
CA PHE A 846 17.19 -13.54 27.69
C PHE A 846 17.79 -14.93 27.77
N MET A 847 16.97 -15.95 28.01
CA MET A 847 17.36 -17.34 27.81
C MET A 847 17.24 -17.71 26.34
N SER A 848 18.38 -17.99 25.72
CA SER A 848 18.52 -18.03 24.27
C SER A 848 19.34 -19.22 23.81
N HIS A 849 18.96 -19.71 22.63
CA HIS A 849 19.80 -20.61 21.84
C HIS A 849 21.10 -19.98 21.34
N CYS A 850 21.32 -18.68 21.53
CA CYS A 850 22.52 -17.93 21.16
C CYS A 850 22.79 -17.79 19.65
N GLY A 851 21.84 -18.12 18.77
CA GLY A 851 22.05 -17.87 17.34
C GLY A 851 22.36 -16.39 17.07
N TRP A 852 23.30 -16.11 16.17
CA TRP A 852 23.92 -14.78 16.01
C TRP A 852 22.93 -13.61 15.91
N ASN A 853 21.80 -13.79 15.22
CA ASN A 853 20.71 -12.81 15.18
C ASN A 853 20.19 -12.45 16.58
N SER A 854 19.81 -13.46 17.36
CA SER A 854 19.30 -13.29 18.72
C SER A 854 20.36 -12.72 19.65
N THR A 855 21.63 -13.07 19.45
CA THR A 855 22.76 -12.47 20.17
C THR A 855 22.91 -10.98 19.85
N MET A 856 22.84 -10.58 18.58
CA MET A 856 22.89 -9.18 18.15
C MET A 856 21.71 -8.36 18.66
N GLU A 857 20.48 -8.89 18.60
CA GLU A 857 19.27 -8.22 19.13
C GLU A 857 19.39 -8.00 20.65
N SER A 858 19.88 -9.00 21.38
CA SER A 858 20.07 -8.94 22.82
C SER A 858 21.17 -7.97 23.24
N MET A 859 22.36 -8.08 22.63
CA MET A 859 23.50 -7.24 22.94
C MET A 859 23.25 -5.78 22.54
N SER A 860 22.60 -5.52 21.40
CA SER A 860 22.24 -4.15 20.99
C SER A 860 21.23 -3.46 21.92
N HIS A 861 20.45 -4.21 22.69
CA HIS A 861 19.53 -3.70 23.72
C HIS A 861 20.06 -3.89 25.15
N GLY A 862 21.30 -4.38 25.30
CA GLY A 862 21.99 -4.53 26.57
C GLY A 862 21.36 -5.54 27.52
N LYS A 863 20.70 -6.58 26.98
CA LYS A 863 20.10 -7.66 27.78
C LYS A 863 21.10 -8.80 27.94
N PRO A 864 21.36 -9.31 29.15
CA PRO A 864 22.25 -10.45 29.34
C PRO A 864 21.62 -11.74 28.81
N ILE A 865 22.46 -12.71 28.44
CA ILE A 865 22.00 -14.00 27.89
C ILE A 865 22.21 -15.14 28.90
N LEU A 866 21.18 -15.97 29.06
CA LEU A 866 21.25 -17.30 29.66
C LEU A 866 21.42 -18.30 28.50
N ALA A 867 22.64 -18.77 28.29
CA ALA A 867 23.04 -19.47 27.06
C ALA A 867 22.63 -20.95 27.06
N TRP A 868 21.92 -21.35 26.00
CA TRP A 868 21.43 -22.71 25.77
C TRP A 868 21.63 -23.12 24.29
N PRO A 869 22.86 -23.33 23.83
CA PRO A 869 23.12 -23.69 22.42
C PRO A 869 22.38 -24.97 22.01
N MET A 870 21.78 -24.98 20.82
CA MET A 870 20.98 -26.09 20.28
C MET A 870 21.60 -26.78 19.06
N HIS A 871 22.17 -26.04 18.10
CA HIS A 871 22.81 -26.58 16.88
C HIS A 871 23.61 -25.50 16.12
N SER A 872 24.17 -25.81 14.94
CA SER A 872 24.85 -24.82 14.07
C SER A 872 25.98 -24.04 14.80
N ASP A 873 26.16 -22.76 14.51
CA ASP A 873 27.13 -21.83 15.11
C ASP A 873 26.88 -21.50 16.59
N GLN A 874 25.73 -21.90 17.13
CA GLN A 874 25.29 -21.51 18.48
C GLN A 874 26.25 -21.91 19.62
N PRO A 875 26.93 -23.08 19.61
CA PRO A 875 27.93 -23.39 20.64
C PRO A 875 29.08 -22.39 20.67
N TRP A 876 29.50 -21.92 19.49
CA TRP A 876 30.53 -20.88 19.37
C TRP A 876 30.02 -19.53 19.88
N ASP A 877 28.82 -19.14 19.48
CA ASP A 877 28.21 -17.89 19.93
C ASP A 877 28.01 -17.88 21.45
N ALA A 878 27.65 -19.02 22.06
CA ALA A 878 27.53 -19.17 23.51
C ALA A 878 28.89 -18.98 24.23
N GLU A 879 29.97 -19.50 23.66
CA GLU A 879 31.33 -19.32 24.17
C GLU A 879 31.73 -17.84 24.13
N LEU A 880 31.46 -17.13 23.03
CA LEU A 880 31.68 -15.69 22.95
C LEU A 880 30.89 -14.92 23.99
N VAL A 881 29.59 -15.19 24.09
CA VAL A 881 28.68 -14.51 25.04
C VAL A 881 29.15 -14.67 26.48
N CYS A 882 29.54 -15.89 26.87
CA CYS A 882 29.87 -16.20 28.26
C CYS A 882 31.31 -15.81 28.62
N LYS A 883 32.29 -16.06 27.75
CA LYS A 883 33.71 -15.88 28.09
C LYS A 883 34.33 -14.59 27.53
N TYR A 884 34.02 -14.25 26.29
CA TYR A 884 34.62 -13.09 25.61
C TYR A 884 33.87 -11.80 25.93
N PHE A 885 32.57 -11.76 25.66
CA PHE A 885 31.70 -10.63 25.97
C PHE A 885 31.49 -10.48 27.48
N LYS A 886 31.51 -11.61 28.22
CA LYS A 886 31.18 -11.70 29.65
C LYS A 886 29.79 -11.15 29.97
N ALA A 887 28.86 -11.35 29.03
CA ALA A 887 27.51 -10.81 29.04
C ALA A 887 26.44 -11.92 29.10
N GLY A 888 26.84 -13.14 29.46
CA GLY A 888 25.92 -14.23 29.71
C GLY A 888 26.44 -15.28 30.68
N LEU A 889 25.53 -16.17 31.07
CA LEU A 889 25.82 -17.36 31.88
C LEU A 889 25.40 -18.60 31.11
N LEU A 890 26.27 -19.62 31.09
CA LEU A 890 26.00 -20.89 30.45
C LEU A 890 25.02 -21.70 31.29
N VAL A 891 23.86 -22.03 30.71
CA VAL A 891 22.84 -22.88 31.36
C VAL A 891 23.06 -24.34 31.00
N ARG A 892 23.27 -24.61 29.71
CA ARG A 892 23.52 -25.96 29.19
C ARG A 892 24.81 -25.99 28.36
N PRO A 893 25.87 -26.64 28.84
CA PRO A 893 27.05 -26.92 28.04
C PRO A 893 26.72 -27.74 26.79
N TRP A 894 27.43 -27.51 25.70
CA TRP A 894 27.18 -28.18 24.43
C TRP A 894 27.32 -29.71 24.54
N GLU A 895 28.25 -30.18 25.37
CA GLU A 895 28.51 -31.61 25.59
C GLU A 895 27.28 -32.34 26.16
N LYS A 896 26.35 -31.60 26.77
CA LYS A 896 25.10 -32.11 27.34
C LYS A 896 23.87 -31.87 26.46
N HIS A 897 24.05 -31.56 25.17
CA HIS A 897 22.92 -31.22 24.28
C HIS A 897 21.89 -32.36 24.13
N GLY A 898 22.34 -33.62 24.24
CA GLY A 898 21.48 -34.81 24.18
C GLY A 898 20.85 -35.21 25.52
N GLU A 899 21.22 -34.55 26.62
CA GLU A 899 20.72 -34.82 27.97
C GLU A 899 19.50 -33.92 28.31
N VAL A 900 18.64 -34.42 29.20
CA VAL A 900 17.59 -33.61 29.83
C VAL A 900 18.21 -32.88 31.02
N VAL A 901 18.26 -31.55 30.96
CA VAL A 901 18.76 -30.71 32.04
C VAL A 901 17.69 -30.59 33.14
N PRO A 902 18.00 -30.96 34.40
CA PRO A 902 17.05 -30.90 35.51
C PRO A 902 16.59 -29.47 35.83
N ALA A 903 15.34 -29.34 36.29
CA ALA A 903 14.71 -28.08 36.65
C ALA A 903 15.49 -27.32 37.72
N ALA A 904 16.09 -28.03 38.69
CA ALA A 904 16.92 -27.44 39.73
C ALA A 904 18.15 -26.71 39.15
N THR A 905 18.79 -27.29 38.13
CA THR A 905 19.93 -26.67 37.45
C THR A 905 19.50 -25.41 36.70
N ILE A 906 18.36 -25.47 35.99
CA ILE A 906 17.83 -24.31 35.25
C ILE A 906 17.46 -23.19 36.23
N GLN A 907 16.79 -23.54 37.32
CA GLN A 907 16.41 -22.61 38.38
C GLN A 907 17.64 -21.95 39.01
N GLU A 908 18.69 -22.71 39.33
CA GLU A 908 19.93 -22.19 39.92
C GLU A 908 20.56 -21.12 39.03
N VAL A 909 20.63 -21.34 37.72
CA VAL A 909 21.23 -20.35 36.81
C VAL A 909 20.33 -19.12 36.63
N ILE A 910 19.00 -19.29 36.63
CA ILE A 910 18.05 -18.16 36.64
C ILE A 910 18.24 -17.31 37.92
N GLU A 911 18.28 -17.95 39.09
CA GLU A 911 18.47 -17.27 40.37
C GLU A 911 19.84 -16.60 40.45
N LYS A 912 20.89 -17.26 39.97
CA LYS A 912 22.23 -16.70 39.84
C LYS A 912 22.23 -15.45 38.97
N MET A 913 21.60 -15.50 37.79
CA MET A 913 21.49 -14.35 36.88
C MET A 913 20.78 -13.17 37.53
N VAL A 914 19.78 -13.39 38.39
CA VAL A 914 18.97 -12.32 38.99
C VAL A 914 19.59 -11.79 40.29
N ALA A 915 20.02 -12.67 41.19
CA ALA A 915 20.28 -12.32 42.59
C ALA A 915 21.76 -12.41 43.03
N SER A 916 22.67 -12.95 42.21
CA SER A 916 24.10 -13.06 42.59
C SER A 916 24.93 -11.85 42.13
N ASP A 917 26.09 -11.64 42.78
CA ASP A 917 27.08 -10.64 42.36
C ASP A 917 27.61 -10.91 40.94
N GLU A 918 27.79 -12.18 40.58
CA GLU A 918 28.18 -12.58 39.23
C GLU A 918 27.11 -12.20 38.20
N GLY A 919 25.83 -12.48 38.51
CA GLY A 919 24.70 -12.05 37.67
C GLY A 919 24.61 -10.53 37.54
N MET A 920 24.90 -9.78 38.61
CA MET A 920 24.96 -8.32 38.57
C MET A 920 26.07 -7.83 37.62
N ALA A 921 27.27 -8.42 37.70
CA ALA A 921 28.39 -8.09 36.82
C ALA A 921 28.06 -8.38 35.35
N VAL A 922 27.43 -9.53 35.08
CA VAL A 922 26.96 -9.92 33.74
C VAL A 922 25.93 -8.94 33.19
N ARG A 923 24.94 -8.51 34.00
CA ARG A 923 23.94 -7.49 33.61
C ARG A 923 24.57 -6.15 33.29
N GLN A 924 25.52 -5.69 34.12
CA GLN A 924 26.24 -4.44 33.90
C GLN A 924 27.08 -4.49 32.63
N ARG A 925 27.73 -5.63 32.36
CA ARG A 925 28.51 -5.84 31.14
C ARG A 925 27.63 -5.84 29.90
N ALA A 926 26.50 -6.54 29.91
CA ALA A 926 25.54 -6.52 28.82
C ALA A 926 25.04 -5.11 28.53
N LYS A 927 24.66 -4.35 29.57
CA LYS A 927 24.24 -2.94 29.44
C LYS A 927 25.32 -2.07 28.79
N ALA A 928 26.57 -2.18 29.26
CA ALA A 928 27.70 -1.43 28.71
C ALA A 928 27.98 -1.79 27.24
N LEU A 929 27.84 -3.07 26.87
CA LEU A 929 27.95 -3.49 25.47
C LEU A 929 26.80 -2.94 24.63
N GLY A 930 25.57 -2.89 25.15
CA GLY A 930 24.45 -2.27 24.44
C GLY A 930 24.65 -0.79 24.17
N ASP A 931 25.15 -0.04 25.14
CA ASP A 931 25.54 1.36 24.94
C ASP A 931 26.64 1.49 23.88
N ALA A 932 27.68 0.64 23.97
CA ALA A 932 28.78 0.62 23.01
C ALA A 932 28.32 0.29 21.58
N VAL A 933 27.48 -0.73 21.40
CA VAL A 933 26.92 -1.14 20.11
C VAL A 933 26.08 -0.02 19.50
N ARG A 934 25.19 0.63 20.27
CA ARG A 934 24.37 1.75 19.77
C ARG A 934 25.18 3.00 19.42
N SER A 935 26.34 3.19 20.06
CA SER A 935 27.26 4.30 19.78
C SER A 935 28.30 3.97 18.69
N SER A 936 28.42 2.70 18.29
CA SER A 936 29.44 2.28 17.34
C SER A 936 29.10 2.79 15.95
N ARG A 937 30.11 3.35 15.27
CA ARG A 937 30.03 3.56 13.82
C ARG A 937 30.01 2.19 13.13
N ASN A 938 29.06 1.99 12.22
CA ASN A 938 29.09 0.87 11.27
C ASN A 938 29.60 1.35 9.90
N GLU A 939 29.96 0.41 9.03
CA GLU A 939 30.53 0.70 7.71
C GLU A 939 29.46 0.71 6.60
N MET A 940 28.19 0.97 6.95
CA MET A 940 27.09 0.98 5.98
C MET A 940 27.26 2.06 4.92
N GLU A 941 27.59 3.28 5.34
CA GLU A 941 27.86 4.40 4.43
C GLU A 941 29.09 4.15 3.56
N ASP A 942 30.11 3.47 4.11
CA ASP A 942 31.30 3.09 3.35
C ASP A 942 30.97 2.03 2.28
N PHE A 943 30.03 1.13 2.56
CA PHE A 943 29.51 0.17 1.59
C PHE A 943 28.67 0.87 0.52
N ILE A 944 27.75 1.77 0.89
CA ILE A 944 26.93 2.54 -0.06
C ILE A 944 27.84 3.38 -0.98
N ALA A 945 28.81 4.11 -0.42
CA ALA A 945 29.77 4.89 -1.19
C ALA A 945 30.60 4.00 -2.13
N HIS A 946 30.95 2.79 -1.68
CA HIS A 946 31.64 1.82 -2.52
C HIS A 946 30.77 1.44 -3.71
N ILE A 947 29.55 0.94 -3.51
CA ILE A 947 28.73 0.43 -4.61
C ILE A 947 28.21 1.53 -5.56
N THR A 948 28.14 2.78 -5.10
CA THR A 948 27.64 3.92 -5.88
C THR A 948 28.71 4.69 -6.66
N ARG A 949 30.01 4.40 -6.47
CA ARG A 949 31.13 4.94 -7.30
C ARG A 949 30.89 4.70 -8.80
#